data_AF-A0A836RXU8-F1
#
_entry.id   AF-A0A836RXU8-F1
#
_cell.length_a   1.000
_cell.length_b   1.000
_cell.length_c   1.000
_cell.angle_alpha   90.00
_cell.angle_beta   90.00
_cell.angle_gamma   90.00
#
_symmetry.space_group_name_H-M   'P 1'
#
loop_
_entity.id
_entity.type
_entity.pdbx_description
1 polymer ?
#
loop_
_entity_poly.entity_id
_entity_poly.type
_entity_poly.pdbx_seq_one_letter_code
_entity_poly.pdbx_strand_id
1 'polypeptide(L)'
;MTFIDAIEADELKNKVTDDLSQLGRLYRSKKNAYQVKSVEHNLVETMLRKGWEEFGKPLKTKTKLRKPKNHSNKFEDDIWCQLYELGFRCLNYSNDFILPFGKSSHEKKQIDVIAVKKDIILLVECKSSEKHAKAPSFKTEFEGLRVRLSGFSKALEQLFGKGKKIKYIFATRNLKLDRTSVDIKRLNKTGSFFYNDNTYEYVKGLIKSYKDAAHYQFLALLFKGQRISKDRIEVPAIEGNMGQKTYYMFSIEPHLLLKMGFILHRTRANEVEMPTYQRLLVPSRLKGITKFIQNGGYFPNSVILNFSTKNHRLQFEPSSRGKSTRSRSGTLKIPNAYAIAYIIDGQHRVYGYAQSDYKKSNTIPVVAFKDLDSTEQLEIFMDINQNQKAVSATLRITLEEDLYWNSNRTDSRMKALRSSIIRELEGAFSGPLYKKISIGEDKATLSAKPFATALIRSGLLPSAKGNNFITGSADSSLYNIHNHDHSSEMIRARDSIVKFLNMCYQYVEDNFSDIFERDRYFIVSNRGTYAFICLIGSLNAFESDNRNVGTKTSPSKRFNAIEKYLNALLVQINSLPEEDEKLILGKLGSGSEVAWLRFFQNLVNQKYSKYEPLELIDWKERQDQQLQDKGRKLGTDIEKYLKKTVINILKQLFGENWDIEIGAIQRECEKRAAEEKEKLYKEGLGRQEIPWTDQFFVTDYKKIIEKYWTRKPDPTPSDFKSFDEIFSIDAGFGFNSKAEKIKWLSVFNSHRNNWAHAGTKEKGLNRDEVSFLQTEPVN
;
A
#
# COMPACT_ATOMS: atom_id res chain seq x y z
N MET A 1 33.02 10.59 47.62
CA MET A 1 32.25 11.86 47.50
C MET A 1 31.11 11.64 46.53
N THR A 2 29.91 12.02 46.93
CA THR A 2 28.72 12.05 46.05
C THR A 2 28.95 13.04 44.90
N PHE A 3 28.34 12.77 43.74
CA PHE A 3 28.50 13.65 42.57
C PHE A 3 27.65 14.92 42.72
N ILE A 4 26.47 14.76 43.31
CA ILE A 4 25.55 15.84 43.68
C ILE A 4 25.29 15.79 45.19
N ASP A 5 24.91 16.93 45.77
CA ASP A 5 24.56 16.98 47.19
C ASP A 5 23.32 16.11 47.49
N ALA A 6 23.21 15.59 48.72
CA ALA A 6 22.12 14.71 49.11
C ALA A 6 20.74 15.40 49.04
N ILE A 7 20.68 16.69 49.36
CA ILE A 7 19.44 17.48 49.30
C ILE A 7 19.00 17.65 47.85
N GLU A 8 19.92 18.03 46.96
CA GLU A 8 19.64 18.16 45.52
C GLU A 8 19.20 16.83 44.90
N ALA A 9 19.79 15.71 45.36
CA ALA A 9 19.37 14.38 44.93
C ALA A 9 17.92 14.06 45.36
N ASP A 10 17.54 14.41 46.59
CA ASP A 10 16.16 14.17 47.08
C ASP A 10 15.15 15.06 46.35
N GLU A 11 15.46 16.34 46.13
CA GLU A 11 14.64 17.25 45.34
C GLU A 11 14.38 16.73 43.92
N LEU A 12 15.42 16.23 43.24
CA LEU A 12 15.28 15.65 41.90
C LEU A 12 14.44 14.36 41.91
N LYS A 13 14.62 13.52 42.93
CA LYS A 13 13.84 12.31 43.09
C LYS A 13 12.36 12.62 43.32
N ASN A 14 12.07 13.71 44.04
CA ASN A 14 10.73 14.21 44.27
C ASN A 14 10.10 14.89 43.03
N LYS A 15 10.80 15.01 41.90
CA LYS A 15 10.24 15.51 40.61
C LYS A 15 9.83 14.39 39.65
N VAL A 16 10.10 13.14 39.99
CA VAL A 16 9.60 11.96 39.29
C VAL A 16 8.58 11.22 40.15
N THR A 17 7.72 10.45 39.52
CA THR A 17 6.74 9.61 40.22
C THR A 17 6.67 8.24 39.59
N ASP A 18 6.61 7.21 40.45
CA ASP A 18 6.31 5.84 40.11
C ASP A 18 4.93 5.36 40.62
N ASP A 19 4.16 6.25 41.26
CA ASP A 19 2.79 5.99 41.68
C ASP A 19 1.88 5.82 40.45
N LEU A 20 1.34 4.60 40.28
CA LEU A 20 0.52 4.23 39.13
C LEU A 20 -0.76 5.08 39.03
N SER A 21 -1.33 5.50 40.16
CA SER A 21 -2.54 6.34 40.19
C SER A 21 -2.25 7.76 39.70
N GLN A 22 -1.19 8.40 40.22
CA GLN A 22 -0.71 9.70 39.78
C GLN A 22 -0.30 9.66 38.31
N LEU A 23 0.47 8.66 37.88
CA LEU A 23 0.85 8.48 36.47
C LEU A 23 -0.38 8.33 35.56
N GLY A 24 -1.40 7.58 35.97
CA GLY A 24 -2.64 7.44 35.22
C GLY A 24 -3.41 8.76 35.08
N ARG A 25 -3.41 9.60 36.13
CA ARG A 25 -3.99 10.96 36.08
C ARG A 25 -3.18 11.87 35.15
N LEU A 26 -1.86 11.84 35.26
CA LEU A 26 -0.95 12.62 34.40
C LEU A 26 -1.10 12.23 32.94
N TYR A 27 -1.12 10.94 32.63
CA TYR A 27 -1.33 10.44 31.27
C TYR A 27 -2.62 10.97 30.65
N ARG A 28 -3.75 10.92 31.37
CA ARG A 28 -5.03 11.47 30.89
C ARG A 28 -4.97 12.97 30.65
N SER A 29 -4.29 13.71 31.54
CA SER A 29 -4.11 15.17 31.42
C SER A 29 -3.18 15.54 30.26
N LYS A 30 -2.03 14.88 30.13
CA LYS A 30 -1.02 15.10 29.08
C LYS A 30 -1.55 14.73 27.69
N LYS A 31 -2.30 13.62 27.58
CA LYS A 31 -2.93 13.19 26.32
C LYS A 31 -4.04 14.13 25.83
N ASN A 32 -4.64 14.93 26.70
CA ASN A 32 -5.65 15.90 26.30
C ASN A 32 -5.02 17.04 25.50
N ALA A 33 -5.66 17.44 24.39
CA ALA A 33 -5.23 18.58 23.58
C ALA A 33 -5.31 19.92 24.32
N TYR A 34 -6.14 19.97 25.38
CA TYR A 34 -6.36 21.14 26.20
C TYR A 34 -5.77 20.96 27.60
N GLN A 35 -5.29 22.07 28.17
CA GLN A 35 -5.13 22.20 29.61
C GLN A 35 -6.51 22.42 30.22
N VAL A 36 -6.79 21.75 31.35
CA VAL A 36 -8.09 21.82 32.01
C VAL A 36 -7.89 22.27 33.45
N LYS A 37 -8.72 23.21 33.92
CA LYS A 37 -8.78 23.65 35.31
C LYS A 37 -10.22 23.77 35.79
N SER A 38 -10.43 23.60 37.09
CA SER A 38 -11.69 23.94 37.76
C SER A 38 -11.41 25.08 38.72
N VAL A 39 -12.00 26.23 38.45
CA VAL A 39 -11.81 27.46 39.24
C VAL A 39 -13.12 27.88 39.88
N GLU A 40 -13.04 28.63 40.98
CA GLU A 40 -14.22 29.22 41.61
C GLU A 40 -14.90 30.22 40.67
N HIS A 41 -16.22 30.37 40.80
CA HIS A 41 -17.05 31.17 39.89
C HIS A 41 -16.56 32.63 39.77
N ASN A 42 -16.07 33.22 40.86
CA ASN A 42 -15.49 34.57 40.90
C ASN A 42 -14.18 34.73 40.12
N LEU A 43 -13.46 33.66 39.81
CA LEU A 43 -12.19 33.68 39.06
C LEU A 43 -12.39 33.43 37.55
N VAL A 44 -13.61 33.07 37.13
CA VAL A 44 -13.90 32.69 35.74
C VAL A 44 -13.61 33.82 34.77
N GLU A 45 -14.15 35.01 35.01
CA GLU A 45 -13.98 36.16 34.12
C GLU A 45 -12.50 36.54 33.94
N THR A 46 -11.72 36.48 35.03
CA THR A 46 -10.26 36.70 34.99
C THR A 46 -9.55 35.67 34.11
N MET A 47 -9.97 34.41 34.15
CA MET A 47 -9.37 33.35 33.36
C MET A 47 -9.80 33.40 31.89
N LEU A 48 -11.04 33.80 31.59
CA LEU A 48 -11.51 34.03 30.22
C LEU A 48 -10.66 35.09 29.52
N ARG A 49 -10.35 36.21 30.21
CA ARG A 49 -9.42 37.24 29.71
C ARG A 49 -8.00 36.72 29.44
N LYS A 50 -7.58 35.63 30.09
CA LYS A 50 -6.30 34.93 29.86
C LYS A 50 -6.38 33.88 28.73
N GLY A 51 -7.45 33.88 27.94
CA GLY A 51 -7.68 32.98 26.81
C GLY A 51 -8.08 31.57 27.22
N TRP A 52 -8.71 31.39 28.38
CA TRP A 52 -9.42 30.16 28.73
C TRP A 52 -10.85 30.23 28.21
N GLU A 53 -11.47 29.07 27.97
CA GLU A 53 -12.88 28.96 27.59
C GLU A 53 -13.62 28.02 28.55
N GLU A 54 -14.87 28.33 28.85
CA GLU A 54 -15.74 27.43 29.61
C GLU A 54 -16.05 26.16 28.82
N PHE A 55 -16.07 25.01 29.49
CA PHE A 55 -16.49 23.77 28.85
C PHE A 55 -17.20 22.82 29.81
N GLY A 56 -18.28 22.21 29.32
CA GLY A 56 -19.11 21.30 30.10
C GLY A 56 -19.97 22.02 31.15
N LYS A 57 -20.79 21.24 31.87
CA LYS A 57 -21.68 21.81 32.90
C LYS A 57 -20.86 22.32 34.10
N PRO A 58 -21.16 23.53 34.62
CA PRO A 58 -20.53 24.03 35.84
C PRO A 58 -20.85 23.13 37.04
N LEU A 59 -19.90 23.04 37.96
CA LEU A 59 -20.07 22.36 39.25
C LEU A 59 -20.71 23.33 40.25
N LYS A 60 -21.21 22.78 41.37
CA LYS A 60 -21.90 23.56 42.43
C LYS A 60 -21.15 24.83 42.85
N THR A 61 -19.82 24.77 42.95
CA THR A 61 -18.98 25.89 43.40
C THR A 61 -17.87 26.29 42.42
N LYS A 62 -17.74 25.59 41.28
CA LYS A 62 -16.61 25.75 40.36
C LYS A 62 -17.02 25.63 38.91
N THR A 63 -16.41 26.42 38.04
CA THR A 63 -16.57 26.31 36.58
C THR A 63 -15.37 25.60 35.98
N LYS A 64 -15.64 24.73 35.00
CA LYS A 64 -14.62 24.00 34.25
C LYS A 64 -14.16 24.85 33.08
N LEU A 65 -12.86 25.12 33.04
CA LEU A 65 -12.21 25.90 32.00
C LEU A 65 -11.20 25.05 31.25
N ARG A 66 -11.05 25.30 29.95
CA ARG A 66 -10.00 24.70 29.13
C ARG A 66 -9.25 25.74 28.30
N LYS A 67 -8.02 25.43 27.92
CA LYS A 67 -7.19 26.25 27.02
C LYS A 67 -6.34 25.33 26.13
N PRO A 68 -6.24 25.58 24.81
CA PRO A 68 -5.36 24.79 23.95
C PRO A 68 -3.93 24.82 24.48
N LYS A 69 -3.26 23.66 24.50
CA LYS A 69 -1.83 23.59 24.83
C LYS A 69 -1.04 24.31 23.73
N ASN A 70 0.00 25.05 24.13
CA ASN A 70 1.00 25.52 23.20
C ASN A 70 1.68 24.32 22.49
N HIS A 71 2.19 24.57 21.29
CA HIS A 71 2.73 23.51 20.43
C HIS A 71 3.88 22.73 21.09
N SER A 72 4.82 23.42 21.76
CA SER A 72 5.98 22.80 22.41
C SER A 72 5.57 21.87 23.55
N ASN A 73 4.74 22.33 24.49
CA ASN A 73 4.35 21.48 25.63
C ASN A 73 3.48 20.32 25.18
N LYS A 74 2.68 20.49 24.12
CA LYS A 74 1.95 19.38 23.50
C LYS A 74 2.91 18.32 22.95
N PHE A 75 4.02 18.72 22.34
CA PHE A 75 5.02 17.76 21.85
C PHE A 75 5.71 17.01 22.99
N GLU A 76 6.13 17.71 24.03
CA GLU A 76 6.69 17.08 25.24
C GLU A 76 5.71 16.09 25.88
N ASP A 77 4.43 16.49 26.01
CA ASP A 77 3.35 15.65 26.53
C ASP A 77 3.12 14.41 25.65
N ASP A 78 3.19 14.54 24.32
CA ASP A 78 3.06 13.43 23.38
C ASP A 78 4.19 12.40 23.56
N ILE A 79 5.44 12.86 23.68
CA ILE A 79 6.60 12.00 23.94
C ILE A 79 6.47 11.31 25.31
N TRP A 80 6.09 12.06 26.35
CA TRP A 80 5.83 11.53 27.68
C TRP A 80 4.77 10.43 27.63
N CYS A 81 3.64 10.68 26.95
CA CYS A 81 2.55 9.73 26.79
C CYS A 81 2.99 8.48 26.03
N GLN A 82 3.81 8.65 25.00
CA GLN A 82 4.33 7.53 24.22
C GLN A 82 5.24 6.62 25.06
N LEU A 83 6.11 7.20 25.88
CA LEU A 83 6.95 6.45 26.82
C LEU A 83 6.11 5.74 27.91
N TYR A 84 5.07 6.39 28.42
CA TYR A 84 4.11 5.75 29.31
C TYR A 84 3.41 4.55 28.62
N GLU A 85 2.97 4.70 27.37
CA GLU A 85 2.35 3.62 26.59
C GLU A 85 3.33 2.48 26.27
N LEU A 86 4.64 2.74 26.19
CA LEU A 86 5.72 1.74 26.07
C LEU A 86 6.04 1.04 27.41
N GLY A 87 5.31 1.35 28.48
CA GLY A 87 5.44 0.66 29.75
C GLY A 87 6.54 1.22 30.65
N PHE A 88 6.98 2.45 30.45
CA PHE A 88 7.78 3.18 31.45
C PHE A 88 6.87 3.59 32.61
N ARG A 89 7.35 3.43 33.84
CA ARG A 89 6.53 3.58 35.05
C ARG A 89 7.18 4.43 36.13
N CYS A 90 8.24 5.15 35.80
CA CYS A 90 8.79 6.21 36.62
C CYS A 90 9.10 7.37 35.67
N LEU A 91 8.34 8.46 35.74
CA LEU A 91 8.48 9.60 34.83
C LEU A 91 8.43 10.93 35.58
N ASN A 92 9.00 11.99 35.02
CA ASN A 92 8.82 13.33 35.56
C ASN A 92 7.35 13.75 35.49
N TYR A 93 6.85 14.35 36.58
CA TYR A 93 5.52 14.97 36.58
C TYR A 93 5.59 16.49 36.45
N SER A 94 6.76 17.07 36.72
CA SER A 94 7.05 18.49 36.55
C SER A 94 7.91 18.75 35.31
N ASN A 95 7.84 19.97 34.78
CA ASN A 95 8.60 20.39 33.60
C ASN A 95 9.95 21.04 33.97
N ASP A 96 10.31 21.07 35.26
CA ASP A 96 11.51 21.71 35.81
C ASP A 96 12.53 20.69 36.33
N PHE A 97 12.63 19.54 35.65
CA PHE A 97 13.64 18.53 35.96
C PHE A 97 15.02 18.99 35.48
N ILE A 98 15.74 19.70 36.35
CA ILE A 98 17.03 20.34 36.06
C ILE A 98 18.17 19.44 36.54
N LEU A 99 18.76 18.69 35.61
CA LEU A 99 19.78 17.70 35.91
C LEU A 99 21.19 18.35 35.90
N PRO A 100 21.97 18.23 36.99
CA PRO A 100 23.36 18.65 37.01
C PRO A 100 24.26 17.73 36.17
N PHE A 101 25.23 18.33 35.51
CA PHE A 101 26.28 17.62 34.77
C PHE A 101 27.71 17.99 35.20
N GLY A 102 27.85 18.88 36.17
CA GLY A 102 29.11 19.24 36.78
C GLY A 102 28.92 19.60 38.25
N LYS A 103 29.97 20.13 38.88
CA LYS A 103 29.96 20.46 40.31
C LYS A 103 29.55 21.91 40.58
N SER A 104 29.64 22.78 39.59
CA SER A 104 29.22 24.17 39.71
C SER A 104 27.69 24.29 39.66
N SER A 105 27.13 25.26 40.38
CA SER A 105 25.70 25.56 40.40
C SER A 105 25.13 25.91 39.00
N HIS A 106 25.98 26.38 38.09
CA HIS A 106 25.60 26.72 36.70
C HIS A 106 25.71 25.54 35.72
N GLU A 107 26.33 24.42 36.12
CA GLU A 107 26.50 23.24 35.27
C GLU A 107 25.26 22.32 35.36
N LYS A 108 24.10 22.89 35.06
CA LYS A 108 22.80 22.20 35.08
C LYS A 108 22.05 22.41 33.77
N LYS A 109 21.20 21.46 33.41
CA LYS A 109 20.38 21.53 32.19
C LYS A 109 19.01 20.94 32.48
N GLN A 110 17.96 21.66 32.11
CA GLN A 110 16.60 21.13 32.11
C GLN A 110 16.50 19.98 31.10
N ILE A 111 15.86 18.88 31.51
CA ILE A 111 15.47 17.77 30.64
C ILE A 111 13.95 17.74 30.56
N ASP A 112 13.40 17.75 29.35
CA ASP A 112 11.96 17.85 29.12
C ASP A 112 11.21 16.59 29.58
N VAL A 113 11.76 15.40 29.27
CA VAL A 113 11.21 14.12 29.72
C VAL A 113 12.31 13.20 30.23
N ILE A 114 12.10 12.66 31.43
CA ILE A 114 12.84 11.51 31.97
C ILE A 114 11.89 10.33 32.14
N ALA A 115 12.31 9.15 31.71
CA ALA A 115 11.55 7.92 31.88
C ALA A 115 12.45 6.76 32.28
N VAL A 116 12.05 6.05 33.33
CA VAL A 116 12.80 4.93 33.91
C VAL A 116 11.99 3.64 33.82
N LYS A 117 12.64 2.56 33.41
CA LYS A 117 12.09 1.20 33.32
C LYS A 117 13.17 0.18 33.62
N LYS A 118 13.08 -0.48 34.78
CA LYS A 118 14.04 -1.50 35.23
C LYS A 118 15.49 -1.01 35.17
N ASP A 119 16.26 -1.51 34.22
CA ASP A 119 17.66 -1.25 33.97
C ASP A 119 17.90 -0.14 32.93
N ILE A 120 16.87 0.62 32.53
CA ILE A 120 16.95 1.64 31.48
C ILE A 120 16.45 3.00 31.99
N ILE A 121 17.20 4.05 31.66
CA ILE A 121 16.83 5.46 31.86
C ILE A 121 16.90 6.16 30.49
N LEU A 122 15.82 6.85 30.13
CA LEU A 122 15.76 7.68 28.94
C LEU A 122 15.69 9.15 29.35
N LEU A 123 16.54 9.97 28.73
CA LEU A 123 16.49 11.43 28.79
C LEU A 123 16.06 11.94 27.42
N VAL A 124 15.03 12.77 27.35
CA VAL A 124 14.52 13.32 26.09
C VAL A 124 14.54 14.84 26.14
N GLU A 125 15.16 15.43 25.14
CA GLU A 125 15.08 16.86 24.82
C GLU A 125 14.21 17.04 23.57
N CYS A 126 13.26 17.96 23.63
CA CYS A 126 12.29 18.22 22.57
C CYS A 126 12.56 19.56 21.87
N LYS A 127 12.49 19.56 20.54
CA LYS A 127 12.47 20.77 19.71
C LYS A 127 11.37 20.67 18.67
N SER A 128 10.63 21.74 18.44
CA SER A 128 9.46 21.68 17.56
C SER A 128 9.17 22.99 16.87
N SER A 129 8.50 22.92 15.73
CA SER A 129 7.95 24.06 15.01
C SER A 129 6.45 23.84 14.74
N GLU A 130 5.64 24.89 14.88
CA GLU A 130 4.20 24.77 14.64
C GLU A 130 3.88 24.39 13.18
N LYS A 131 4.60 24.99 12.23
CA LYS A 131 4.58 24.65 10.81
C LYS A 131 5.83 23.87 10.42
N HIS A 132 5.77 23.13 9.32
CA HIS A 132 6.96 22.50 8.75
C HIS A 132 8.02 23.55 8.39
N ALA A 133 9.22 23.42 8.95
CA ALA A 133 10.30 24.40 8.78
C ALA A 133 11.67 23.72 8.66
N LYS A 134 12.63 24.42 8.02
CA LYS A 134 14.04 24.04 8.11
C LYS A 134 14.53 24.24 9.54
N ALA A 135 15.25 23.26 10.05
CA ALA A 135 15.76 23.38 11.41
C ALA A 135 16.92 24.36 11.53
N PRO A 136 17.05 25.04 12.69
CA PRO A 136 18.24 25.82 13.00
C PRO A 136 19.46 24.91 13.17
N SER A 137 20.65 25.52 13.19
CA SER A 137 21.88 24.83 13.57
C SER A 137 21.82 24.42 15.04
N PHE A 138 22.14 23.15 15.32
CA PHE A 138 22.24 22.61 16.69
C PHE A 138 23.70 22.37 17.11
N LYS A 139 24.66 22.98 16.40
CA LYS A 139 26.09 22.88 16.70
C LYS A 139 26.40 23.09 18.19
N THR A 140 25.98 24.22 18.76
CA THR A 140 26.26 24.57 20.16
C THR A 140 25.65 23.58 21.15
N GLU A 141 24.44 23.09 20.86
CA GLU A 141 23.78 22.07 21.67
C GLU A 141 24.59 20.76 21.63
N PHE A 142 25.08 20.32 20.46
CA PHE A 142 25.74 19.03 20.35
C PHE A 142 27.23 19.02 20.72
N GLU A 143 27.94 20.14 20.63
CA GLU A 143 29.38 20.21 20.98
C GLU A 143 29.63 19.91 22.47
N GLY A 144 28.82 20.47 23.38
CA GLY A 144 28.93 20.21 24.82
C GLY A 144 28.23 18.94 25.30
N LEU A 145 27.54 18.20 24.41
CA LEU A 145 26.66 17.10 24.83
C LEU A 145 27.42 15.94 25.48
N ARG A 146 28.62 15.59 24.99
CA ARG A 146 29.41 14.48 25.56
C ARG A 146 29.77 14.72 27.03
N VAL A 147 30.14 15.95 27.38
CA VAL A 147 30.44 16.34 28.78
C VAL A 147 29.18 16.24 29.62
N ARG A 148 28.05 16.77 29.10
CA ARG A 148 26.75 16.70 29.78
C ARG A 148 26.31 15.26 30.07
N LEU A 149 26.41 14.37 29.09
CA LEU A 149 26.05 12.95 29.25
C LEU A 149 26.90 12.23 30.31
N SER A 150 28.19 12.56 30.40
CA SER A 150 29.07 12.01 31.44
C SER A 150 28.62 12.44 32.84
N GLY A 151 28.29 13.72 33.01
CA GLY A 151 27.76 14.25 34.27
C GLY A 151 26.38 13.71 34.62
N PHE A 152 25.44 13.70 33.67
CA PHE A 152 24.11 13.12 33.83
C PHE A 152 24.20 11.66 34.26
N SER A 153 25.14 10.89 33.72
CA SER A 153 25.31 9.48 34.10
C SER A 153 25.63 9.34 35.59
N LYS A 154 26.55 10.17 36.11
CA LYS A 154 26.91 10.15 37.54
C LYS A 154 25.75 10.59 38.44
N ALA A 155 25.02 11.64 38.04
CA ALA A 155 23.84 12.11 38.79
C ALA A 155 22.74 11.04 38.83
N LEU A 156 22.43 10.41 37.69
CA LEU A 156 21.41 9.36 37.59
C LEU A 156 21.81 8.07 38.30
N GLU A 157 23.09 7.71 38.33
CA GLU A 157 23.59 6.60 39.15
C GLU A 157 23.36 6.86 40.64
N GLN A 158 23.50 8.10 41.11
CA GLN A 158 23.21 8.47 42.49
C GLN A 158 21.69 8.44 42.78
N LEU A 159 20.85 8.89 41.83
CA LEU A 159 19.39 8.95 41.99
C LEU A 159 18.72 7.57 41.93
N PHE A 160 19.14 6.74 40.97
CA PHE A 160 18.45 5.49 40.65
C PHE A 160 19.30 4.25 40.92
N GLY A 161 20.59 4.39 41.27
CA GLY A 161 21.52 3.29 41.47
C GLY A 161 22.30 2.90 40.21
N LYS A 162 23.43 2.21 40.43
CA LYS A 162 24.39 1.81 39.38
C LYS A 162 23.84 0.75 38.42
N GLY A 163 24.50 0.62 37.26
CA GLY A 163 24.27 -0.46 36.30
C GLY A 163 23.09 -0.24 35.35
N LYS A 164 22.42 0.90 35.42
CA LYS A 164 21.35 1.27 34.48
C LYS A 164 21.94 1.81 33.18
N LYS A 165 21.36 1.40 32.05
CA LYS A 165 21.67 1.94 30.73
C LYS A 165 20.96 3.28 30.54
N ILE A 166 21.73 4.29 30.17
CA ILE A 166 21.22 5.63 29.93
C ILE A 166 21.25 5.90 28.44
N LYS A 167 20.15 6.43 27.90
CA LYS A 167 20.06 6.86 26.50
C LYS A 167 19.50 8.26 26.43
N TYR A 168 20.23 9.14 25.74
CA TYR A 168 19.75 10.47 25.41
C TYR A 168 19.06 10.44 24.03
N ILE A 169 17.90 11.08 23.97
CA ILE A 169 17.05 11.16 22.79
C ILE A 169 16.84 12.64 22.47
N PHE A 170 17.18 13.02 21.25
CA PHE A 170 16.87 14.35 20.73
C PHE A 170 15.63 14.24 19.83
N ALA A 171 14.48 14.66 20.36
CA ALA A 171 13.20 14.55 19.72
C ALA A 171 12.84 15.84 18.96
N THR A 172 12.45 15.71 17.69
CA THR A 172 12.05 16.84 16.86
C THR A 172 10.69 16.64 16.22
N ARG A 173 9.88 17.70 16.16
CA ARG A 173 8.61 17.73 15.44
C ARG A 173 8.56 18.86 14.42
N ASN A 174 8.12 18.54 13.20
CA ASN A 174 7.99 19.48 12.07
C ASN A 174 9.28 20.22 11.69
N LEU A 175 10.45 19.76 12.16
CA LEU A 175 11.75 20.34 11.88
C LEU A 175 12.52 19.46 10.89
N LYS A 176 12.93 20.04 9.77
CA LYS A 176 13.73 19.34 8.75
C LYS A 176 15.20 19.33 9.16
N LEU A 177 15.68 18.19 9.66
CA LEU A 177 17.11 17.84 9.75
C LEU A 177 17.42 16.73 8.76
N ASP A 178 18.42 16.96 7.92
CA ASP A 178 19.01 15.90 7.09
C ASP A 178 19.79 14.93 7.99
N ARG A 179 19.53 13.62 7.85
CA ARG A 179 20.23 12.54 8.57
C ARG A 179 21.74 12.52 8.29
N THR A 180 22.18 13.06 7.17
CA THR A 180 23.59 13.16 6.78
C THR A 180 24.26 14.47 7.20
N SER A 181 23.49 15.39 7.80
CA SER A 181 24.00 16.69 8.27
C SER A 181 25.09 16.54 9.33
N VAL A 182 25.94 17.57 9.43
CA VAL A 182 27.03 17.62 10.41
C VAL A 182 26.49 17.53 11.84
N ASP A 183 25.34 18.14 12.12
CA ASP A 183 24.72 18.10 13.44
C ASP A 183 24.24 16.71 13.83
N ILE A 184 23.59 15.96 12.93
CA ILE A 184 23.23 14.55 13.20
C ILE A 184 24.47 13.69 13.38
N LYS A 185 25.53 13.92 12.60
CA LYS A 185 26.81 13.21 12.79
C LYS A 185 27.41 13.50 14.18
N ARG A 186 27.35 14.74 14.68
CA ARG A 186 27.78 15.10 16.05
C ARG A 186 26.94 14.38 17.09
N LEU A 187 25.61 14.42 16.97
CA LEU A 187 24.68 13.73 17.87
C LEU A 187 24.98 12.22 17.94
N ASN A 188 25.11 11.56 16.78
CA ASN A 188 25.35 10.11 16.70
C ASN A 188 26.70 9.70 17.34
N LYS A 189 27.74 10.54 17.22
CA LYS A 189 29.05 10.30 17.87
C LYS A 189 28.95 10.21 19.40
N THR A 190 27.93 10.80 20.01
CA THR A 190 27.70 10.70 21.47
C THR A 190 26.95 9.44 21.89
N GLY A 191 26.53 8.59 20.94
CA GLY A 191 25.67 7.44 21.22
C GLY A 191 24.21 7.80 21.49
N SER A 192 23.83 9.07 21.33
CA SER A 192 22.46 9.58 21.42
C SER A 192 21.60 9.12 20.24
N PHE A 193 20.28 9.24 20.37
CA PHE A 193 19.32 8.83 19.33
C PHE A 193 18.54 10.03 18.79
N PHE A 194 18.46 10.15 17.47
CA PHE A 194 17.65 11.17 16.79
C PHE A 194 16.22 10.68 16.56
N TYR A 195 15.24 11.40 17.11
CA TYR A 195 13.84 10.99 17.12
C TYR A 195 12.96 12.00 16.40
N ASN A 196 12.66 11.78 15.12
CA ASN A 196 11.87 12.71 14.30
C ASN A 196 10.41 12.25 14.13
N ASP A 197 9.62 12.99 13.34
CA ASP A 197 8.21 12.66 13.05
C ASP A 197 8.03 11.24 12.48
N ASN A 198 8.97 10.78 11.65
CA ASN A 198 8.92 9.42 11.09
C ASN A 198 9.09 8.37 12.19
N THR A 199 10.05 8.58 13.12
CA THR A 199 10.22 7.69 14.27
C THR A 199 9.00 7.74 15.20
N TYR A 200 8.44 8.93 15.44
CA TYR A 200 7.25 9.10 16.27
C TYR A 200 6.07 8.27 15.76
N GLU A 201 5.75 8.40 14.47
CA GLU A 201 4.65 7.65 13.85
C GLU A 201 4.94 6.14 13.80
N TYR A 202 6.20 5.74 13.57
CA TYR A 202 6.59 4.33 13.64
C TYR A 202 6.35 3.73 15.03
N VAL A 203 6.81 4.39 16.09
CA VAL A 203 6.64 3.91 17.48
C VAL A 203 5.17 3.91 17.88
N LYS A 204 4.38 4.88 17.44
CA LYS A 204 2.92 4.87 17.60
C LYS A 204 2.27 3.69 16.88
N GLY A 205 2.74 3.35 15.68
CA GLY A 205 2.39 2.14 14.95
C GLY A 205 2.72 0.86 15.73
N LEU A 206 3.90 0.80 16.36
CA LEU A 206 4.30 -0.30 17.24
C LEU A 206 3.38 -0.42 18.46
N ILE A 207 3.14 0.67 19.21
CA ILE A 207 2.24 0.67 20.38
C ILE A 207 0.85 0.17 19.99
N LYS A 208 0.32 0.63 18.85
CA LYS A 208 -0.98 0.19 18.36
C LYS A 208 -1.01 -1.30 18.03
N SER A 209 0.04 -1.80 17.38
CA SER A 209 0.10 -3.13 16.76
C SER A 209 0.56 -4.23 17.73
N TYR A 210 1.55 -3.92 18.58
CA TYR A 210 2.24 -4.82 19.50
C TYR A 210 1.76 -4.68 20.96
N LYS A 211 1.04 -3.59 21.29
CA LYS A 211 0.55 -3.30 22.65
C LYS A 211 1.71 -3.35 23.66
N ASP A 212 1.56 -4.09 24.76
CA ASP A 212 2.56 -4.17 25.83
C ASP A 212 3.91 -4.73 25.36
N ALA A 213 3.94 -5.42 24.22
CA ALA A 213 5.18 -5.95 23.64
C ALA A 213 5.93 -4.92 22.77
N ALA A 214 5.36 -3.74 22.51
CA ALA A 214 5.97 -2.71 21.66
C ALA A 214 7.34 -2.25 22.19
N HIS A 215 7.52 -2.27 23.50
CA HIS A 215 8.78 -1.88 24.13
C HIS A 215 9.97 -2.73 23.69
N TYR A 216 9.79 -4.01 23.34
CA TYR A 216 10.88 -4.84 22.84
C TYR A 216 11.47 -4.27 21.54
N GLN A 217 10.61 -3.93 20.57
CA GLN A 217 11.02 -3.31 19.31
C GLN A 217 11.58 -1.90 19.51
N PHE A 218 10.99 -1.12 20.41
CA PHE A 218 11.50 0.22 20.73
C PHE A 218 12.90 0.18 21.37
N LEU A 219 13.15 -0.74 22.30
CA LEU A 219 14.47 -0.90 22.91
C LEU A 219 15.49 -1.46 21.92
N ALA A 220 15.06 -2.37 21.06
CA ALA A 220 15.87 -2.87 19.94
C ALA A 220 16.30 -1.73 19.00
N LEU A 221 15.41 -0.76 18.72
CA LEU A 221 15.73 0.45 17.95
C LEU A 221 16.74 1.36 18.66
N LEU A 222 16.56 1.62 19.96
CA LEU A 222 17.42 2.54 20.72
C LEU A 222 18.82 1.98 21.01
N PHE A 223 18.90 0.68 21.30
CA PHE A 223 20.10 0.02 21.81
C PHE A 223 20.66 -1.01 20.85
N LYS A 224 20.36 -0.89 19.56
CA LYS A 224 20.78 -1.83 18.52
C LYS A 224 22.24 -2.25 18.65
N GLY A 225 22.48 -3.57 18.70
CA GLY A 225 23.81 -4.15 18.82
C GLY A 225 24.49 -3.97 20.18
N GLN A 226 23.86 -3.31 21.16
CA GLN A 226 24.42 -3.17 22.50
C GLN A 226 24.07 -4.37 23.37
N ARG A 227 25.04 -4.84 24.17
CA ARG A 227 24.87 -6.01 25.06
C ARG A 227 23.88 -5.75 26.17
N ILE A 228 22.85 -6.57 26.32
CA ILE A 228 21.90 -6.57 27.42
C ILE A 228 22.61 -7.00 28.71
N SER A 229 23.34 -8.12 28.67
CA SER A 229 24.20 -8.60 29.77
C SER A 229 25.56 -9.05 29.24
N LYS A 230 26.51 -9.29 30.14
CA LYS A 230 27.81 -9.89 29.79
C LYS A 230 27.68 -11.38 29.51
N ASP A 231 26.74 -12.05 30.17
CA ASP A 231 26.53 -13.49 30.05
C ASP A 231 25.97 -13.86 28.68
N ARG A 232 26.43 -15.00 28.16
CA ARG A 232 25.88 -15.60 26.95
C ARG A 232 24.69 -16.48 27.31
N ILE A 233 23.76 -16.59 26.38
CA ILE A 233 22.65 -17.53 26.46
C ILE A 233 23.12 -18.83 25.84
N GLU A 234 23.10 -19.91 26.61
CA GLU A 234 23.55 -21.22 26.17
C GLU A 234 22.35 -22.12 25.93
N VAL A 235 22.24 -22.70 24.73
CA VAL A 235 21.14 -23.59 24.37
C VAL A 235 21.69 -24.85 23.69
N PRO A 236 21.12 -26.04 23.98
CA PRO A 236 21.37 -27.23 23.17
C PRO A 236 20.90 -26.99 21.74
N ALA A 237 21.76 -27.30 20.76
CA ALA A 237 21.50 -27.03 19.37
C ALA A 237 22.01 -28.14 18.45
N ILE A 238 21.38 -28.25 17.28
CA ILE A 238 21.84 -29.07 16.15
C ILE A 238 22.27 -28.11 15.05
N GLU A 239 23.53 -28.21 14.64
CA GLU A 239 24.05 -27.54 13.46
C GLU A 239 23.83 -28.42 12.22
N GLY A 240 23.26 -27.83 11.17
CA GLY A 240 23.08 -28.45 9.86
C GLY A 240 23.49 -27.52 8.72
N ASN A 241 23.42 -28.04 7.49
CA ASN A 241 23.64 -27.27 6.27
C ASN A 241 22.44 -27.43 5.32
N MET A 242 21.91 -26.33 4.82
CA MET A 242 20.79 -26.29 3.87
C MET A 242 21.00 -25.13 2.89
N GLY A 243 20.88 -25.39 1.58
CA GLY A 243 21.11 -24.36 0.56
C GLY A 243 22.51 -23.75 0.61
N GLN A 244 23.54 -24.56 0.93
CA GLN A 244 24.92 -24.12 1.17
C GLN A 244 25.11 -23.20 2.40
N LYS A 245 24.07 -22.98 3.21
CA LYS A 245 24.12 -22.16 4.42
C LYS A 245 24.13 -23.04 5.66
N THR A 246 24.95 -22.66 6.63
CA THR A 246 24.89 -23.25 7.98
C THR A 246 23.70 -22.70 8.74
N TYR A 247 22.95 -23.57 9.38
CA TYR A 247 21.86 -23.20 10.28
C TYR A 247 21.96 -23.95 11.59
N TYR A 248 21.34 -23.41 12.63
CA TYR A 248 21.21 -24.02 13.95
C TYR A 248 19.74 -24.24 14.27
N MET A 249 19.41 -25.43 14.75
CA MET A 249 18.10 -25.76 15.28
C MET A 249 18.18 -25.91 16.79
N PHE A 250 17.37 -25.17 17.55
CA PHE A 250 17.35 -25.20 19.01
C PHE A 250 15.97 -24.80 19.55
N SER A 251 15.75 -25.02 20.85
CA SER A 251 14.57 -24.51 21.55
C SER A 251 14.98 -23.42 22.53
N ILE A 252 14.17 -22.36 22.66
CA ILE A 252 14.45 -21.22 23.54
C ILE A 252 13.18 -20.66 24.18
N GLU A 253 13.29 -20.09 25.37
CA GLU A 253 12.20 -19.37 26.02
C GLU A 253 11.85 -18.08 25.23
N PRO A 254 10.55 -17.82 24.95
CA PRO A 254 10.12 -16.63 24.24
C PRO A 254 10.63 -15.32 24.84
N HIS A 255 10.75 -15.23 26.17
CA HIS A 255 11.23 -13.99 26.80
C HIS A 255 12.68 -13.64 26.47
N LEU A 256 13.53 -14.63 26.16
CA LEU A 256 14.91 -14.39 25.75
C LEU A 256 14.92 -13.87 24.32
N LEU A 257 14.19 -14.56 23.43
CA LEU A 257 14.06 -14.17 22.04
C LEU A 257 13.41 -12.79 21.87
N LEU A 258 12.38 -12.44 22.66
CA LEU A 258 11.74 -11.11 22.62
C LEU A 258 12.72 -9.97 22.94
N LYS A 259 13.73 -10.19 23.79
CA LYS A 259 14.71 -9.16 24.16
C LYS A 259 15.78 -8.93 23.09
N MET A 260 16.27 -10.02 22.47
CA MET A 260 17.31 -9.95 21.43
C MET A 260 16.76 -9.80 20.01
N GLY A 261 15.48 -10.15 19.84
CA GLY A 261 14.75 -10.20 18.59
C GLY A 261 14.47 -8.82 18.02
N PHE A 262 14.53 -8.71 16.70
CA PHE A 262 14.16 -7.51 15.97
C PHE A 262 13.40 -7.89 14.70
N ILE A 263 12.45 -7.03 14.33
CA ILE A 263 11.64 -7.21 13.13
C ILE A 263 11.93 -6.03 12.22
N LEU A 264 12.44 -6.33 11.02
CA LEU A 264 12.75 -5.34 10.00
C LEU A 264 11.46 -4.88 9.31
N HIS A 265 10.75 -3.94 9.93
CA HIS A 265 9.57 -3.31 9.33
C HIS A 265 9.96 -2.33 8.23
N ARG A 266 9.20 -2.36 7.13
CA ARG A 266 9.32 -1.37 6.05
C ARG A 266 8.60 -0.07 6.38
N THR A 267 9.34 0.82 7.03
CA THR A 267 8.88 2.16 7.44
C THR A 267 9.97 3.20 7.22
N ARG A 268 9.58 4.48 7.05
CA ARG A 268 10.52 5.60 6.89
C ARG A 268 11.51 5.76 8.06
N ALA A 269 11.17 5.23 9.24
CA ALA A 269 12.06 5.24 10.40
C ALA A 269 13.34 4.40 10.17
N ASN A 270 13.25 3.33 9.38
CA ASN A 270 14.31 2.32 9.18
C ASN A 270 15.02 2.40 7.82
N GLU A 271 14.93 3.52 7.08
CA GLU A 271 15.53 3.67 5.73
C GLU A 271 17.01 3.31 5.64
N VAL A 272 17.78 3.52 6.71
CA VAL A 272 19.23 3.20 6.77
C VAL A 272 19.49 1.67 6.71
N GLU A 273 18.48 0.85 7.02
CA GLU A 273 18.58 -0.61 7.10
C GLU A 273 17.80 -1.31 6.00
N MET A 274 17.51 -0.60 4.91
CA MET A 274 16.93 -1.19 3.72
C MET A 274 17.87 -2.25 3.12
N PRO A 275 17.32 -3.37 2.59
CA PRO A 275 15.90 -3.67 2.47
C PRO A 275 15.27 -4.20 3.77
N THR A 276 14.13 -3.62 4.13
CA THR A 276 13.27 -4.07 5.22
C THR A 276 12.05 -4.78 4.62
N TYR A 277 11.60 -5.87 5.24
CA TYR A 277 10.74 -6.84 4.56
C TYR A 277 9.50 -7.30 5.32
N GLN A 278 9.35 -7.02 6.61
CA GLN A 278 8.23 -7.55 7.40
C GLN A 278 7.08 -6.56 7.62
N ARG A 279 5.86 -7.12 7.72
CA ARG A 279 4.64 -6.41 8.12
C ARG A 279 4.54 -6.21 9.62
N LEU A 280 3.91 -5.13 10.06
CA LEU A 280 3.51 -4.96 11.46
C LEU A 280 2.58 -6.11 11.90
N LEU A 281 2.58 -6.38 13.21
CA LEU A 281 1.67 -7.38 13.77
C LEU A 281 0.21 -6.92 13.68
N VAL A 282 -0.69 -7.90 13.64
CA VAL A 282 -2.13 -7.63 13.60
C VAL A 282 -2.68 -7.84 15.01
N PRO A 283 -3.19 -6.79 15.70
CA PRO A 283 -3.61 -6.89 17.09
C PRO A 283 -4.64 -7.99 17.38
N SER A 284 -5.63 -8.16 16.50
CA SER A 284 -6.66 -9.19 16.66
C SER A 284 -6.06 -10.60 16.59
N ARG A 285 -5.10 -10.82 15.68
CA ARG A 285 -4.38 -12.09 15.57
C ARG A 285 -3.52 -12.38 16.80
N LEU A 286 -2.85 -11.36 17.36
CA LEU A 286 -2.09 -11.52 18.59
C LEU A 286 -2.96 -11.94 19.77
N LYS A 287 -4.09 -11.26 19.99
CA LYS A 287 -5.04 -11.64 21.04
C LYS A 287 -5.54 -13.08 20.88
N GLY A 288 -5.86 -13.48 19.65
CA GLY A 288 -6.27 -14.84 19.35
C GLY A 288 -5.18 -15.88 19.66
N ILE A 289 -3.93 -15.60 19.27
CA ILE A 289 -2.79 -16.48 19.56
C ILE A 289 -2.51 -16.57 21.06
N THR A 290 -2.51 -15.44 21.78
CA THR A 290 -2.30 -15.43 23.24
C THR A 290 -3.36 -16.27 23.94
N LYS A 291 -4.64 -16.10 23.58
CA LYS A 291 -5.75 -16.90 24.13
C LYS A 291 -5.59 -18.39 23.81
N PHE A 292 -5.20 -18.72 22.58
CA PHE A 292 -4.95 -20.10 22.17
C PHE A 292 -3.85 -20.76 23.02
N ILE A 293 -2.73 -20.06 23.25
CA ILE A 293 -1.64 -20.54 24.11
C ILE A 293 -2.12 -20.69 25.56
N GLN A 294 -2.87 -19.71 26.08
CA GLN A 294 -3.40 -19.74 27.45
C GLN A 294 -4.32 -20.95 27.69
N ASN A 295 -5.08 -21.36 26.66
CA ASN A 295 -5.99 -22.50 26.71
C ASN A 295 -5.28 -23.86 26.46
N GLY A 296 -3.95 -23.92 26.53
CA GLY A 296 -3.17 -25.15 26.32
C GLY A 296 -2.81 -25.47 24.87
N GLY A 297 -3.16 -24.59 23.92
CA GLY A 297 -2.74 -24.72 22.54
C GLY A 297 -1.24 -24.49 22.34
N TYR A 298 -0.64 -25.10 21.32
CA TYR A 298 0.78 -24.99 21.03
C TYR A 298 1.06 -24.90 19.52
N PHE A 299 2.24 -24.38 19.16
CA PHE A 299 2.69 -24.26 17.78
C PHE A 299 3.93 -25.13 17.53
N PRO A 300 3.82 -26.22 16.75
CA PRO A 300 4.96 -27.09 16.48
C PRO A 300 5.95 -26.50 15.46
N ASN A 301 5.51 -25.52 14.65
CA ASN A 301 6.32 -24.94 13.59
C ASN A 301 7.41 -24.01 14.13
N SER A 302 8.63 -24.19 13.64
CA SER A 302 9.79 -23.39 14.01
C SER A 302 9.62 -21.90 13.71
N VAL A 303 10.21 -21.06 14.54
CA VAL A 303 10.50 -19.66 14.22
C VAL A 303 11.76 -19.63 13.37
N ILE A 304 11.73 -18.89 12.26
CA ILE A 304 12.90 -18.74 11.39
C ILE A 304 13.51 -17.38 11.68
N LEU A 305 14.82 -17.36 11.95
CA LEU A 305 15.53 -16.11 12.21
C LEU A 305 16.95 -16.11 11.62
N ASN A 306 17.52 -14.92 11.48
CA ASN A 306 18.92 -14.71 11.12
C ASN A 306 19.64 -14.00 12.27
N PHE A 307 20.77 -14.55 12.70
CA PHE A 307 21.66 -13.85 13.62
C PHE A 307 22.67 -12.99 12.84
N SER A 308 22.73 -11.70 13.17
CA SER A 308 23.81 -10.83 12.68
C SER A 308 24.96 -10.82 13.66
N THR A 309 26.14 -11.29 13.20
CA THR A 309 27.32 -11.44 14.04
C THR A 309 28.33 -10.30 13.90
N LYS A 310 27.98 -9.23 13.16
CA LYS A 310 28.85 -8.06 12.90
C LYS A 310 29.51 -7.50 14.17
N ASN A 311 28.76 -7.42 15.27
CA ASN A 311 29.24 -6.89 16.54
C ASN A 311 29.48 -7.96 17.63
N HIS A 312 28.86 -9.13 17.51
CA HIS A 312 28.96 -10.20 18.50
C HIS A 312 28.96 -11.57 17.82
N ARG A 313 30.01 -12.37 18.06
CA ARG A 313 30.15 -13.70 17.45
C ARG A 313 29.29 -14.74 18.16
N LEU A 314 28.48 -15.47 17.40
CA LEU A 314 27.94 -16.77 17.80
C LEU A 314 29.09 -17.78 17.98
N GLN A 315 28.96 -18.66 18.97
CA GLN A 315 29.90 -19.74 19.22
C GLN A 315 29.13 -21.05 19.34
N PHE A 316 29.49 -22.05 18.54
CA PHE A 316 28.94 -23.38 18.60
C PHE A 316 30.02 -24.35 19.07
N GLU A 317 29.72 -25.08 20.14
CA GLU A 317 30.61 -26.06 20.75
C GLU A 317 30.07 -27.46 20.43
N PRO A 318 30.60 -28.13 19.39
CA PRO A 318 30.09 -29.43 18.96
C PRO A 318 30.40 -30.51 20.00
N SER A 319 29.44 -31.40 20.23
CA SER A 319 29.65 -32.69 20.89
C SER A 319 30.36 -33.67 19.94
N SER A 320 30.74 -34.85 20.47
CA SER A 320 31.31 -35.93 19.66
C SER A 320 30.39 -36.32 18.51
N ARG A 321 30.97 -36.43 17.30
CA ARG A 321 30.22 -36.67 16.06
C ARG A 321 29.90 -38.16 15.88
N GLY A 322 28.62 -38.49 15.71
CA GLY A 322 28.21 -39.82 15.24
C GLY A 322 28.56 -40.04 13.75
N LYS A 323 28.76 -41.30 13.33
CA LYS A 323 29.18 -41.62 11.95
C LYS A 323 28.07 -41.47 10.89
N SER A 324 26.79 -41.52 11.29
CA SER A 324 25.66 -41.69 10.37
C SER A 324 25.09 -40.39 9.79
N THR A 325 25.46 -39.21 10.31
CA THR A 325 24.89 -37.93 9.87
C THR A 325 25.94 -36.84 9.72
N ARG A 326 25.71 -35.94 8.77
CA ARG A 326 26.56 -34.75 8.59
C ARG A 326 26.29 -33.69 9.67
N SER A 327 25.11 -33.70 10.29
CA SER A 327 24.72 -32.76 11.35
C SER A 327 25.56 -32.95 12.61
N ARG A 328 25.74 -31.87 13.38
CA ARG A 328 26.48 -31.89 14.65
C ARG A 328 25.56 -31.43 15.78
N SER A 329 25.44 -32.20 16.85
CA SER A 329 24.84 -31.73 18.10
C SER A 329 25.89 -30.94 18.91
N GLY A 330 25.45 -30.01 19.75
CA GLY A 330 26.36 -29.24 20.59
C GLY A 330 25.65 -28.14 21.38
N THR A 331 26.43 -27.27 22.01
CA THR A 331 25.94 -26.10 22.73
C THR A 331 26.16 -24.84 21.90
N LEU A 332 25.07 -24.11 21.61
CA LEU A 332 25.13 -22.81 20.96
C LEU A 332 25.15 -21.69 22.01
N LYS A 333 26.22 -20.90 22.03
CA LYS A 333 26.41 -19.75 22.93
C LYS A 333 26.10 -18.45 22.20
N ILE A 334 24.91 -17.93 22.47
CA ILE A 334 24.32 -16.74 21.84
C ILE A 334 24.67 -15.49 22.68
N PRO A 335 25.24 -14.43 22.09
CA PRO A 335 25.44 -13.16 22.78
C PRO A 335 24.11 -12.55 23.26
N ASN A 336 24.03 -12.08 24.50
CA ASN A 336 22.82 -11.40 24.97
C ASN A 336 22.86 -9.91 24.59
N ALA A 337 22.39 -9.56 23.39
CA ALA A 337 22.41 -8.19 22.87
C ALA A 337 21.11 -7.83 22.13
N TYR A 338 20.78 -6.54 22.11
CA TYR A 338 19.59 -6.03 21.42
C TYR A 338 19.75 -6.11 19.89
N ALA A 339 18.67 -6.48 19.20
CA ALA A 339 18.57 -6.48 17.74
C ALA A 339 19.66 -7.28 17.01
N ILE A 340 19.99 -8.47 17.54
CA ILE A 340 20.91 -9.40 16.89
C ILE A 340 20.19 -10.56 16.19
N ALA A 341 18.95 -10.86 16.59
CA ALA A 341 18.15 -11.95 16.04
C ALA A 341 17.02 -11.37 15.17
N TYR A 342 17.23 -11.34 13.86
CA TYR A 342 16.25 -10.87 12.89
C TYR A 342 15.23 -11.97 12.64
N ILE A 343 14.00 -11.80 13.14
CA ILE A 343 12.94 -12.80 12.93
C ILE A 343 12.50 -12.70 11.47
N ILE A 344 12.54 -13.80 10.71
CA ILE A 344 12.15 -13.90 9.29
C ILE A 344 10.75 -14.51 9.14
N ASP A 345 10.41 -15.50 9.98
CA ASP A 345 9.04 -16.02 10.10
C ASP A 345 8.69 -16.32 11.55
N GLY A 346 7.39 -16.28 11.86
CA GLY A 346 6.87 -16.62 13.19
C GLY A 346 6.74 -15.43 14.13
N GLN A 347 6.84 -14.20 13.63
CA GLN A 347 6.69 -12.98 14.44
C GLN A 347 5.41 -12.96 15.30
N HIS A 348 4.23 -13.30 14.73
CA HIS A 348 2.98 -13.34 15.48
C HIS A 348 3.00 -14.40 16.58
N ARG A 349 3.72 -15.51 16.38
CA ARG A 349 3.86 -16.58 17.38
C ARG A 349 4.72 -16.08 18.54
N VAL A 350 5.92 -15.58 18.26
CA VAL A 350 6.85 -15.05 19.28
C VAL A 350 6.20 -13.95 20.11
N TYR A 351 5.56 -12.98 19.45
CA TYR A 351 4.90 -11.86 20.14
C TYR A 351 3.59 -12.24 20.81
N GLY A 352 2.91 -13.32 20.38
CA GLY A 352 1.76 -13.87 21.08
C GLY A 352 2.10 -14.36 22.48
N TYR A 353 3.33 -14.85 22.69
CA TYR A 353 3.82 -15.22 24.03
C TYR A 353 4.05 -14.02 24.95
N ALA A 354 4.29 -12.81 24.43
CA ALA A 354 4.67 -11.66 25.27
C ALA A 354 3.62 -11.32 26.35
N GLN A 355 2.35 -11.63 26.06
CA GLN A 355 1.20 -11.43 26.96
C GLN A 355 0.69 -12.73 27.61
N SER A 356 1.37 -13.86 27.38
CA SER A 356 1.03 -15.14 28.02
C SER A 356 1.85 -15.36 29.29
N ASP A 357 1.31 -16.17 30.20
CA ASP A 357 2.01 -16.62 31.41
C ASP A 357 3.16 -17.58 31.07
N TYR A 358 3.06 -18.26 29.93
CA TYR A 358 4.01 -19.25 29.44
C TYR A 358 5.29 -18.70 28.80
N LYS A 359 5.47 -17.38 28.74
CA LYS A 359 6.63 -16.73 28.09
C LYS A 359 7.98 -17.11 28.69
N LYS A 360 7.98 -17.58 29.94
CA LYS A 360 9.19 -18.03 30.67
C LYS A 360 9.30 -19.53 30.85
N SER A 361 8.19 -20.26 30.79
CA SER A 361 8.16 -21.70 31.07
C SER A 361 8.24 -22.54 29.80
N ASN A 362 7.67 -22.06 28.69
CA ASN A 362 7.66 -22.82 27.46
C ASN A 362 8.93 -22.52 26.67
N THR A 363 9.40 -23.52 25.94
CA THR A 363 10.42 -23.35 24.90
C THR A 363 9.74 -23.46 23.53
N ILE A 364 10.22 -22.68 22.56
CA ILE A 364 9.72 -22.72 21.19
C ILE A 364 10.82 -23.17 20.23
N PRO A 365 10.51 -23.97 19.20
CA PRO A 365 11.49 -24.41 18.22
C PRO A 365 11.94 -23.24 17.34
N VAL A 366 13.23 -23.18 17.06
CA VAL A 366 13.88 -22.14 16.25
C VAL A 366 14.79 -22.78 15.22
N VAL A 367 14.75 -22.28 13.99
CA VAL A 367 15.76 -22.49 12.94
C VAL A 367 16.45 -21.15 12.70
N ALA A 368 17.73 -21.07 13.02
CA ALA A 368 18.52 -19.85 12.96
C ALA A 368 19.62 -19.94 11.93
N PHE A 369 19.62 -19.05 10.95
CA PHE A 369 20.75 -18.85 10.06
C PHE A 369 21.77 -17.88 10.66
N LYS A 370 22.98 -17.91 10.12
CA LYS A 370 24.06 -17.00 10.48
C LYS A 370 24.40 -16.10 9.30
N ASP A 371 24.34 -14.79 9.54
CA ASP A 371 24.80 -13.74 8.62
C ASP A 371 24.23 -13.85 7.19
N LEU A 372 22.95 -14.22 7.06
CA LEU A 372 22.24 -14.04 5.79
C LEU A 372 22.26 -12.56 5.41
N ASP A 373 22.50 -12.29 4.13
CA ASP A 373 22.36 -10.92 3.64
C ASP A 373 20.87 -10.50 3.64
N SER A 374 20.62 -9.20 3.50
CA SER A 374 19.26 -8.67 3.61
C SER A 374 18.35 -9.10 2.44
N THR A 375 18.93 -9.40 1.27
CA THR A 375 18.19 -9.87 0.09
C THR A 375 17.73 -11.31 0.30
N GLU A 376 18.61 -12.19 0.75
CA GLU A 376 18.29 -13.58 1.10
C GLU A 376 17.21 -13.67 2.18
N GLN A 377 17.29 -12.82 3.21
CA GLN A 377 16.26 -12.77 4.26
C GLN A 377 14.88 -12.36 3.70
N LEU A 378 14.86 -11.41 2.77
CA LEU A 378 13.65 -10.94 2.10
C LEU A 378 13.07 -12.01 1.18
N GLU A 379 13.91 -12.73 0.42
CA GLU A 379 13.48 -13.86 -0.42
C GLU A 379 12.82 -14.95 0.43
N ILE A 380 13.47 -15.38 1.52
CA ILE A 380 12.89 -16.37 2.45
C ILE A 380 11.55 -15.88 3.01
N PHE A 381 11.46 -14.61 3.41
CA PHE A 381 10.21 -14.03 3.90
C PHE A 381 9.09 -14.07 2.83
N MET A 382 9.42 -13.71 1.59
CA MET A 382 8.48 -13.70 0.47
C MET A 382 7.99 -15.11 0.14
N ASP A 383 8.90 -16.08 0.03
CA ASP A 383 8.56 -17.46 -0.34
C ASP A 383 7.68 -18.14 0.70
N ILE A 384 7.92 -17.90 1.99
CA ILE A 384 7.09 -18.43 3.07
C ILE A 384 5.68 -17.82 3.03
N ASN A 385 5.58 -16.50 2.81
CA ASN A 385 4.28 -15.80 2.89
C ASN A 385 3.44 -15.92 1.61
N GLN A 386 4.06 -16.07 0.43
CA GLN A 386 3.34 -16.32 -0.83
C GLN A 386 2.49 -17.59 -0.76
N ASN A 387 3.00 -18.64 -0.09
CA ASN A 387 2.35 -19.95 0.00
C ASN A 387 1.40 -20.12 1.21
N GLN A 388 1.37 -19.18 2.15
CA GLN A 388 0.51 -19.27 3.36
C GLN A 388 -0.54 -18.15 3.45
N LYS A 389 -0.11 -16.89 3.56
CA LYS A 389 -0.99 -15.72 3.62
C LYS A 389 -0.32 -14.55 2.92
N ALA A 390 -0.84 -14.23 1.73
CA ALA A 390 -0.29 -13.24 0.84
C ALA A 390 0.02 -11.90 1.55
N VAL A 391 1.18 -11.36 1.22
CA VAL A 391 1.62 -10.01 1.58
C VAL A 391 0.70 -8.98 0.92
N SER A 392 0.49 -7.81 1.53
CA SER A 392 -0.35 -6.76 0.93
C SER A 392 0.21 -6.34 -0.43
N ALA A 393 -0.66 -5.92 -1.36
CA ALA A 393 -0.23 -5.48 -2.69
C ALA A 393 0.76 -4.30 -2.59
N THR A 394 0.52 -3.35 -1.68
CA THR A 394 1.44 -2.23 -1.42
C THR A 394 2.80 -2.73 -0.98
N LEU A 395 2.89 -3.55 0.08
CA LEU A 395 4.17 -4.04 0.58
C LEU A 395 4.90 -4.84 -0.49
N ARG A 396 4.21 -5.70 -1.25
CA ARG A 396 4.80 -6.41 -2.39
C ARG A 396 5.39 -5.44 -3.41
N ILE A 397 4.61 -4.47 -3.88
CA ILE A 397 5.06 -3.47 -4.87
C ILE A 397 6.31 -2.76 -4.34
N THR A 398 6.32 -2.32 -3.08
CA THR A 398 7.46 -1.60 -2.53
C THR A 398 8.71 -2.48 -2.45
N LEU A 399 8.58 -3.80 -2.23
CA LEU A 399 9.70 -4.75 -2.15
C LEU A 399 10.30 -5.11 -3.52
N GLU A 400 9.60 -4.85 -4.62
CA GLU A 400 10.06 -5.25 -5.96
C GLU A 400 11.37 -4.61 -6.37
N GLU A 401 11.65 -3.39 -5.90
CA GLU A 401 12.94 -2.74 -6.15
C GLU A 401 14.09 -3.55 -5.53
N ASP A 402 13.98 -3.87 -4.25
CA ASP A 402 15.03 -4.58 -3.51
C ASP A 402 15.21 -6.02 -4.03
N LEU A 403 14.12 -6.66 -4.45
CA LEU A 403 14.12 -8.03 -4.97
C LEU A 403 14.69 -8.13 -6.38
N TYR A 404 14.39 -7.16 -7.25
CA TYR A 404 14.54 -7.37 -8.69
C TYR A 404 15.44 -6.35 -9.39
N TRP A 405 16.05 -5.39 -8.68
CA TRP A 405 16.92 -4.38 -9.29
C TRP A 405 18.05 -5.00 -10.12
N ASN A 406 18.74 -6.00 -9.55
CA ASN A 406 19.85 -6.71 -10.19
C ASN A 406 19.42 -8.02 -10.86
N SER A 407 18.12 -8.20 -11.13
CA SER A 407 17.61 -9.42 -11.76
C SER A 407 18.13 -9.56 -13.20
N ASN A 408 18.49 -10.79 -13.58
CA ASN A 408 18.81 -11.13 -14.97
C ASN A 408 17.58 -11.07 -15.89
N ARG A 409 16.37 -11.19 -15.32
CA ARG A 409 15.11 -11.10 -16.06
C ARG A 409 14.64 -9.67 -16.27
N THR A 410 14.35 -9.31 -17.52
CA THR A 410 13.87 -7.98 -17.92
C THR A 410 12.53 -7.63 -17.27
N ASP A 411 11.56 -8.54 -17.26
CA ASP A 411 10.25 -8.30 -16.65
C ASP A 411 10.31 -8.04 -15.14
N SER A 412 11.19 -8.73 -14.43
CA SER A 412 11.50 -8.46 -13.02
C SER A 412 12.17 -7.10 -12.83
N ARG A 413 13.13 -6.72 -13.68
CA ARG A 413 13.75 -5.38 -13.63
C ARG A 413 12.74 -4.24 -13.85
N MET A 414 11.77 -4.42 -14.73
CA MET A 414 10.71 -3.41 -14.95
C MET A 414 9.82 -3.24 -13.71
N LYS A 415 9.57 -4.32 -12.95
CA LYS A 415 8.90 -4.23 -11.64
C LYS A 415 9.74 -3.44 -10.63
N ALA A 416 11.04 -3.69 -10.58
CA ALA A 416 11.96 -2.94 -9.72
C ALA A 416 12.00 -1.45 -10.06
N LEU A 417 12.12 -1.11 -11.34
CA LEU A 417 12.12 0.28 -11.83
C LEU A 417 10.83 1.00 -11.44
N ARG A 418 9.69 0.35 -11.66
CA ARG A 418 8.37 0.86 -11.26
C ARG A 418 8.29 1.13 -9.75
N SER A 419 8.74 0.18 -8.92
CA SER A 419 8.78 0.36 -7.46
C SER A 419 9.66 1.54 -7.07
N SER A 420 10.83 1.68 -7.70
CA SER A 420 11.78 2.77 -7.45
C SER A 420 11.20 4.15 -7.77
N ILE A 421 10.49 4.28 -8.90
CA ILE A 421 9.78 5.53 -9.25
C ILE A 421 8.75 5.90 -8.19
N ILE A 422 7.94 4.95 -7.72
CA ILE A 422 6.93 5.20 -6.69
C ILE A 422 7.59 5.65 -5.39
N ARG A 423 8.69 5.01 -5.00
CA ARG A 423 9.44 5.35 -3.79
C ARG A 423 10.04 6.76 -3.87
N GLU A 424 10.62 7.13 -5.00
CA GLU A 424 11.20 8.47 -5.21
C GLU A 424 10.12 9.57 -5.23
N LEU A 425 8.97 9.33 -5.88
CA LEU A 425 7.83 10.28 -5.86
C LEU A 425 7.33 10.55 -4.44
N GLU A 426 7.34 9.53 -3.59
CA GLU A 426 6.89 9.61 -2.21
C GLU A 426 7.94 10.24 -1.28
N GLY A 427 9.22 9.92 -1.48
CA GLY A 427 10.31 10.26 -0.58
C GLY A 427 11.00 11.59 -0.91
N ALA A 428 10.82 12.11 -2.13
CA ALA A 428 11.39 13.39 -2.55
C ALA A 428 10.77 14.54 -1.75
N PHE A 429 11.53 15.07 -0.79
CA PHE A 429 11.05 16.13 0.12
C PHE A 429 10.51 17.38 -0.60
N SER A 430 11.08 17.74 -1.74
CA SER A 430 10.65 18.88 -2.56
C SER A 430 9.56 18.52 -3.57
N GLY A 431 9.08 17.28 -3.58
CA GLY A 431 8.07 16.81 -4.51
C GLY A 431 6.65 17.02 -3.97
N PRO A 432 5.67 17.30 -4.85
CA PRO A 432 4.26 17.53 -4.46
C PRO A 432 3.61 16.29 -3.83
N LEU A 433 4.13 15.09 -4.10
CA LEU A 433 3.64 13.83 -3.55
C LEU A 433 4.37 13.38 -2.27
N TYR A 434 5.22 14.23 -1.70
CA TYR A 434 5.97 13.90 -0.49
C TYR A 434 5.05 13.43 0.64
N LYS A 435 5.30 12.22 1.14
CA LYS A 435 4.51 11.52 2.17
C LYS A 435 3.03 11.23 1.82
N LYS A 436 2.59 11.47 0.59
CA LYS A 436 1.18 11.23 0.17
C LYS A 436 0.95 9.79 -0.29
N ILE A 437 1.98 9.03 -0.64
CA ILE A 437 1.87 7.63 -1.11
C ILE A 437 2.23 6.66 0.02
N SER A 438 1.47 5.57 0.14
CA SER A 438 1.75 4.51 1.12
C SER A 438 2.96 3.68 0.70
N ILE A 439 3.95 3.54 1.56
CA ILE A 439 5.12 2.68 1.40
C ILE A 439 5.11 1.61 2.47
N GLY A 440 5.22 0.34 2.07
CA GLY A 440 5.19 -0.77 3.01
C GLY A 440 3.91 -0.78 3.86
N GLU A 441 4.05 -0.52 5.16
CA GLU A 441 2.95 -0.47 6.13
C GLU A 441 2.57 0.97 6.56
N ASP A 442 3.27 1.98 6.04
CA ASP A 442 2.99 3.38 6.37
C ASP A 442 1.65 3.80 5.76
N LYS A 443 0.76 4.34 6.60
CA LYS A 443 -0.53 4.87 6.15
C LYS A 443 -0.33 6.23 5.49
N ALA A 444 -0.89 6.39 4.31
CA ALA A 444 -0.94 7.65 3.58
C ALA A 444 -2.32 7.82 2.90
N THR A 445 -2.52 8.97 2.26
CA THR A 445 -3.77 9.29 1.55
C THR A 445 -3.92 8.49 0.25
N LEU A 446 -2.80 8.17 -0.41
CA LEU A 446 -2.74 7.40 -1.65
C LEU A 446 -2.09 6.03 -1.43
N SER A 447 -2.50 5.04 -2.22
CA SER A 447 -1.91 3.71 -2.24
C SER A 447 -0.91 3.55 -3.38
N ALA A 448 0.08 2.65 -3.25
CA ALA A 448 1.07 2.42 -4.31
C ALA A 448 0.50 1.73 -5.56
N LYS A 449 -0.60 0.97 -5.42
CA LYS A 449 -1.15 0.14 -6.51
C LYS A 449 -1.64 0.94 -7.73
N PRO A 450 -2.40 2.05 -7.58
CA PRO A 450 -2.76 2.91 -8.70
C PRO A 450 -1.55 3.45 -9.48
N PHE A 451 -0.51 3.94 -8.80
CA PHE A 451 0.73 4.38 -9.45
C PHE A 451 1.39 3.25 -10.23
N ALA A 452 1.51 2.07 -9.60
CA ALA A 452 2.12 0.90 -10.24
C ALA A 452 1.33 0.44 -11.49
N THR A 453 0.01 0.55 -11.46
CA THR A 453 -0.85 0.19 -12.59
C THR A 453 -0.77 1.24 -13.69
N ALA A 454 -0.78 2.52 -13.30
CA ALA A 454 -0.70 3.64 -14.23
C ALA A 454 0.64 3.72 -14.95
N LEU A 455 1.77 3.51 -14.26
CA LEU A 455 3.11 3.51 -14.88
C LEU A 455 3.28 2.44 -15.97
N ILE A 456 2.57 1.31 -15.84
CA ILE A 456 2.57 0.26 -16.88
C ILE A 456 1.64 0.65 -18.04
N ARG A 457 0.46 1.19 -17.73
CA ARG A 457 -0.56 1.49 -18.73
C ARG A 457 -0.37 2.82 -19.46
N SER A 458 0.45 3.72 -18.93
CA SER A 458 0.68 5.04 -19.49
C SER A 458 1.64 5.03 -20.69
N GLY A 459 2.39 3.94 -20.89
CA GLY A 459 3.46 3.88 -21.90
C GLY A 459 4.75 4.61 -21.49
N LEU A 460 4.80 5.23 -20.31
CA LEU A 460 6.03 5.87 -19.81
C LEU A 460 7.15 4.85 -19.53
N LEU A 461 6.78 3.61 -19.23
CA LEU A 461 7.67 2.45 -19.12
C LEU A 461 7.29 1.37 -20.16
N PRO A 462 8.28 0.66 -20.73
CA PRO A 462 8.00 -0.45 -21.61
C PRO A 462 7.48 -1.66 -20.84
N SER A 463 6.75 -2.53 -21.54
CA SER A 463 6.28 -3.80 -21.00
C SER A 463 7.19 -4.95 -21.44
N ALA A 464 7.42 -5.92 -20.54
CA ALA A 464 8.28 -7.07 -20.81
C ALA A 464 7.65 -8.38 -20.35
N LYS A 465 7.98 -9.46 -21.07
CA LYS A 465 7.59 -10.85 -20.74
C LYS A 465 8.85 -11.72 -20.79
N GLY A 466 9.28 -12.23 -19.63
CA GLY A 466 10.58 -12.88 -19.50
C GLY A 466 11.71 -11.88 -19.78
N ASN A 467 12.56 -12.19 -20.76
CA ASN A 467 13.68 -11.32 -21.16
C ASN A 467 13.35 -10.38 -22.32
N ASN A 468 12.19 -10.54 -22.96
CA ASN A 468 11.83 -9.81 -24.18
C ASN A 468 10.85 -8.68 -23.86
N PHE A 469 11.05 -7.52 -24.49
CA PHE A 469 10.08 -6.43 -24.49
C PHE A 469 8.91 -6.77 -25.43
N ILE A 470 7.72 -6.26 -25.11
CA ILE A 470 6.54 -6.38 -25.97
C ILE A 470 6.67 -5.36 -27.10
N THR A 471 6.44 -5.80 -28.34
CA THR A 471 6.49 -4.97 -29.54
C THR A 471 5.62 -3.72 -29.40
N GLY A 472 6.14 -2.54 -29.78
CA GLY A 472 5.45 -1.25 -29.70
C GLY A 472 5.38 -0.63 -28.30
N SER A 473 5.70 -1.38 -27.23
CA SER A 473 5.60 -0.84 -25.87
C SER A 473 6.70 0.16 -25.49
N ALA A 474 7.75 0.26 -26.30
CA ALA A 474 8.89 1.12 -26.04
C ALA A 474 8.84 2.45 -26.80
N ASP A 475 7.96 2.59 -27.79
CA ASP A 475 8.00 3.65 -28.82
C ASP A 475 7.93 5.07 -28.22
N SER A 476 7.06 5.25 -27.23
CA SER A 476 6.91 6.51 -26.47
C SER A 476 7.51 6.46 -25.06
N SER A 477 8.17 5.36 -24.71
CA SER A 477 8.67 5.13 -23.36
C SER A 477 9.92 5.97 -23.04
N LEU A 478 10.10 6.26 -21.76
CA LEU A 478 11.27 6.99 -21.27
C LEU A 478 12.45 6.06 -20.96
N TYR A 479 12.34 4.76 -21.22
CA TYR A 479 13.41 3.77 -21.04
C TYR A 479 13.98 3.36 -22.39
N ASN A 480 15.30 3.42 -22.54
CA ASN A 480 15.99 3.00 -23.75
C ASN A 480 16.26 1.49 -23.73
N ILE A 481 15.44 0.73 -24.46
CA ILE A 481 15.56 -0.73 -24.56
C ILE A 481 16.85 -1.20 -25.25
N HIS A 482 17.55 -0.32 -25.96
CA HIS A 482 18.82 -0.61 -26.63
C HIS A 482 20.05 -0.35 -25.74
N ASN A 483 19.85 0.14 -24.51
CA ASN A 483 20.96 0.33 -23.57
C ASN A 483 21.29 -1.00 -22.86
N HIS A 484 22.52 -1.50 -23.09
CA HIS A 484 23.00 -2.74 -22.49
C HIS A 484 23.41 -2.60 -21.02
N ASP A 485 23.71 -1.37 -20.55
CA ASP A 485 23.88 -1.09 -19.13
C ASP A 485 22.51 -0.81 -18.50
N HIS A 486 21.84 -1.89 -18.15
CA HIS A 486 20.50 -1.83 -17.59
C HIS A 486 20.44 -1.06 -16.26
N SER A 487 21.49 -1.12 -15.44
CA SER A 487 21.52 -0.45 -14.14
C SER A 487 21.57 1.07 -14.30
N SER A 488 22.47 1.59 -15.14
CA SER A 488 22.52 3.04 -15.40
C SER A 488 21.26 3.54 -16.12
N GLU A 489 20.73 2.73 -17.05
CA GLU A 489 19.51 3.06 -17.77
C GLU A 489 18.29 3.12 -16.85
N MET A 490 18.14 2.17 -15.92
CA MET A 490 17.07 2.19 -14.91
C MET A 490 17.15 3.43 -14.04
N ILE A 491 18.34 3.83 -13.58
CA ILE A 491 18.55 5.06 -12.80
C ILE A 491 18.13 6.28 -13.61
N ARG A 492 18.61 6.40 -14.86
CA ARG A 492 18.31 7.52 -15.75
C ARG A 492 16.80 7.62 -16.04
N ALA A 493 16.16 6.52 -16.38
CA ALA A 493 14.73 6.46 -16.67
C ALA A 493 13.90 6.81 -15.42
N ARG A 494 14.26 6.26 -14.25
CA ARG A 494 13.64 6.62 -12.96
C ARG A 494 13.70 8.12 -12.73
N ASP A 495 14.89 8.71 -12.78
CA ASP A 495 15.08 10.13 -12.49
C ASP A 495 14.34 11.02 -13.49
N SER A 496 14.29 10.62 -14.76
CA SER A 496 13.56 11.33 -15.80
C SER A 496 12.05 11.29 -15.56
N ILE A 497 11.49 10.10 -15.29
CA ILE A 497 10.06 9.91 -15.03
C ILE A 497 9.63 10.61 -13.74
N VAL A 498 10.40 10.47 -12.66
CA VAL A 498 10.10 11.12 -11.37
C VAL A 498 10.06 12.64 -11.52
N LYS A 499 11.07 13.23 -12.18
CA LYS A 499 11.09 14.68 -12.44
C LYS A 499 9.91 15.12 -13.31
N PHE A 500 9.62 14.37 -14.38
CA PHE A 500 8.52 14.70 -15.28
C PHE A 500 7.16 14.67 -14.57
N LEU A 501 6.87 13.60 -13.83
CA LEU A 501 5.64 13.48 -13.05
C LEU A 501 5.55 14.54 -11.95
N ASN A 502 6.64 14.81 -11.22
CA ASN A 502 6.67 15.87 -10.22
C ASN A 502 6.36 17.24 -10.83
N MET A 503 6.89 17.58 -12.02
CA MET A 503 6.53 18.83 -12.70
C MET A 503 5.03 18.89 -13.03
N CYS A 504 4.43 17.79 -13.49
CA CYS A 504 2.99 17.74 -13.75
C CYS A 504 2.15 17.93 -12.48
N TYR A 505 2.50 17.29 -11.36
CA TYR A 505 1.78 17.47 -10.09
C TYR A 505 2.04 18.84 -9.47
N GLN A 506 3.26 19.38 -9.58
CA GLN A 506 3.62 20.71 -9.08
C GLN A 506 2.82 21.79 -9.82
N TYR A 507 2.63 21.63 -11.13
CA TYR A 507 1.79 22.54 -11.90
C TYR A 507 0.36 22.59 -11.38
N VAL A 508 -0.22 21.46 -10.97
CA VAL A 508 -1.55 21.41 -10.35
C VAL A 508 -1.52 22.09 -8.97
N GLU A 509 -0.52 21.78 -8.14
CA GLU A 509 -0.37 22.37 -6.81
C GLU A 509 -0.25 23.91 -6.85
N ASP A 510 0.56 24.43 -7.78
CA ASP A 510 0.88 25.86 -7.88
C ASP A 510 -0.25 26.69 -8.52
N ASN A 511 -0.94 26.13 -9.52
CA ASN A 511 -1.91 26.88 -10.34
C ASN A 511 -3.38 26.52 -10.04
N PHE A 512 -3.63 25.37 -9.42
CA PHE A 512 -4.97 24.83 -9.15
C PHE A 512 -5.03 24.19 -7.76
N SER A 513 -4.61 24.94 -6.72
CA SER A 513 -4.51 24.46 -5.33
C SER A 513 -5.80 23.83 -4.82
N ASP A 514 -6.96 24.38 -5.17
CA ASP A 514 -8.26 23.85 -4.76
C ASP A 514 -8.52 22.44 -5.31
N ILE A 515 -8.03 22.13 -6.51
CA ILE A 515 -8.10 20.77 -7.08
C ILE A 515 -7.10 19.84 -6.38
N PHE A 516 -5.92 20.35 -6.03
CA PHE A 516 -4.83 19.56 -5.45
C PHE A 516 -5.06 19.20 -3.97
N GLU A 517 -5.56 20.14 -3.18
CA GLU A 517 -5.72 19.99 -1.72
C GLU A 517 -7.03 19.29 -1.34
N ARG A 518 -8.04 19.31 -2.22
CA ARG A 518 -9.36 18.71 -1.94
C ARG A 518 -9.25 17.19 -1.79
N ASP A 519 -9.71 16.69 -0.64
CA ASP A 519 -9.57 15.29 -0.28
C ASP A 519 -10.27 14.37 -1.29
N ARG A 520 -9.53 13.36 -1.76
CA ARG A 520 -10.01 12.31 -2.69
C ARG A 520 -10.65 12.83 -3.98
N TYR A 521 -10.17 13.96 -4.50
CA TYR A 521 -10.69 14.60 -5.70
C TYR A 521 -10.08 14.07 -7.02
N PHE A 522 -10.29 14.76 -8.14
CA PHE A 522 -9.95 14.30 -9.49
C PHE A 522 -8.46 14.03 -9.72
N ILE A 523 -7.55 14.74 -9.06
CA ILE A 523 -6.09 14.55 -9.25
C ILE A 523 -5.49 13.73 -8.11
N VAL A 524 -5.57 14.24 -6.87
CA VAL A 524 -4.96 13.61 -5.69
C VAL A 524 -5.93 12.62 -5.03
N SER A 525 -6.17 11.50 -5.72
CA SER A 525 -6.90 10.35 -5.20
C SER A 525 -6.43 9.06 -5.88
N ASN A 526 -6.70 7.88 -5.32
CA ASN A 526 -6.28 6.61 -5.95
C ASN A 526 -6.78 6.48 -7.41
N ARG A 527 -8.02 6.87 -7.69
CA ARG A 527 -8.59 6.85 -9.05
C ARG A 527 -8.01 7.99 -9.91
N GLY A 528 -7.93 9.18 -9.33
CA GLY A 528 -7.42 10.38 -9.98
C GLY A 528 -5.97 10.27 -10.43
N THR A 529 -5.09 9.83 -9.53
CA THR A 529 -3.66 9.63 -9.81
C THR A 529 -3.45 8.64 -10.96
N TYR A 530 -4.28 7.59 -11.04
CA TYR A 530 -4.21 6.63 -12.13
C TYR A 530 -4.57 7.30 -13.45
N ALA A 531 -5.73 7.95 -13.52
CA ALA A 531 -6.22 8.60 -14.73
C ALA A 531 -5.26 9.72 -15.18
N PHE A 532 -4.74 10.50 -14.24
CA PHE A 532 -3.82 11.60 -14.50
C PHE A 532 -2.47 11.12 -15.05
N ILE A 533 -1.86 10.08 -14.45
CA ILE A 533 -0.59 9.52 -14.97
C ILE A 533 -0.79 8.85 -16.33
N CYS A 534 -1.90 8.15 -16.55
CA CYS A 534 -2.23 7.57 -17.85
C CYS A 534 -2.46 8.66 -18.92
N LEU A 535 -3.13 9.77 -18.57
CA LEU A 535 -3.26 10.91 -19.47
C LEU A 535 -1.90 11.51 -19.81
N ILE A 536 -1.03 11.75 -18.81
CA ILE A 536 0.32 12.27 -19.03
C ILE A 536 1.09 11.38 -20.02
N GLY A 537 1.01 10.06 -19.85
CA GLY A 537 1.62 9.11 -20.78
C GLY A 537 1.02 9.13 -22.18
N SER A 538 -0.31 9.21 -22.29
CA SER A 538 -1.01 9.33 -23.58
C SER A 538 -0.67 10.62 -24.32
N LEU A 539 -0.56 11.75 -23.61
CA LEU A 539 -0.13 13.03 -24.19
C LEU A 539 1.36 12.99 -24.60
N ASN A 540 2.19 12.33 -23.80
CA ASN A 540 3.58 12.09 -24.15
C ASN A 540 3.72 11.26 -25.43
N ALA A 541 2.90 10.20 -25.60
CA ALA A 541 2.88 9.42 -26.83
C ALA A 541 2.45 10.26 -28.03
N PHE A 542 1.37 11.04 -27.89
CA PHE A 542 0.90 11.96 -28.93
C PHE A 542 1.98 12.99 -29.36
N GLU A 543 2.69 13.59 -28.40
CA GLU A 543 3.78 14.51 -28.71
C GLU A 543 5.02 13.79 -29.27
N SER A 544 5.21 12.50 -28.97
CA SER A 544 6.23 11.67 -29.60
C SER A 544 5.92 11.34 -31.05
N ASP A 545 4.68 11.01 -31.38
CA ASP A 545 4.23 10.75 -32.76
C ASP A 545 4.38 12.03 -33.62
N ASN A 546 4.12 13.19 -33.02
CA ASN A 546 4.36 14.51 -33.63
C ASN A 546 5.85 14.92 -33.65
N ARG A 547 6.76 14.06 -33.20
CA ARG A 547 8.22 14.28 -33.13
C ARG A 547 8.66 15.47 -32.26
N ASN A 548 7.82 15.94 -31.35
CA ASN A 548 8.15 17.02 -30.41
C ASN A 548 8.95 16.50 -29.20
N VAL A 549 8.78 15.23 -28.83
CA VAL A 549 9.52 14.58 -27.73
C VAL A 549 9.98 13.17 -28.11
N GLY A 550 11.08 12.70 -27.53
CA GLY A 550 11.58 11.33 -27.70
C GLY A 550 12.29 10.84 -26.44
N THR A 551 12.88 9.65 -26.44
CA THR A 551 13.45 9.00 -25.23
C THR A 551 14.50 9.85 -24.50
N LYS A 552 15.25 10.69 -25.22
CA LYS A 552 16.32 11.56 -24.68
C LYS A 552 15.85 12.98 -24.30
N THR A 553 14.60 13.34 -24.57
CA THR A 553 14.08 14.67 -24.24
C THR A 553 14.09 14.89 -22.74
N SER A 554 14.58 16.05 -22.30
CA SER A 554 14.65 16.41 -20.88
C SER A 554 13.24 16.53 -20.27
N PRO A 555 13.09 16.25 -18.96
CA PRO A 555 11.79 16.34 -18.28
C PRO A 555 11.09 17.69 -18.47
N SER A 556 11.83 18.81 -18.41
CA SER A 556 11.26 20.15 -18.56
C SER A 556 10.74 20.42 -19.98
N LYS A 557 11.49 20.04 -21.02
CA LYS A 557 11.01 20.18 -22.41
C LYS A 557 9.78 19.31 -22.66
N ARG A 558 9.75 18.11 -22.08
CA ARG A 558 8.62 17.19 -22.17
C ARG A 558 7.37 17.74 -21.47
N PHE A 559 7.54 18.32 -20.28
CA PHE A 559 6.47 19.02 -19.58
C PHE A 559 5.91 20.17 -20.41
N ASN A 560 6.76 21.07 -20.92
CA ASN A 560 6.33 22.21 -21.74
C ASN A 560 5.54 21.77 -22.99
N ALA A 561 5.89 20.62 -23.60
CA ALA A 561 5.16 20.09 -24.75
C ALA A 561 3.70 19.71 -24.42
N ILE A 562 3.45 19.21 -23.20
CA ILE A 562 2.12 18.75 -22.78
C ILE A 562 1.34 19.73 -21.90
N GLU A 563 2.00 20.78 -21.37
CA GLU A 563 1.46 21.74 -20.41
C GLU A 563 0.11 22.32 -20.85
N LYS A 564 0.01 22.72 -22.13
CA LYS A 564 -1.22 23.29 -22.70
C LYS A 564 -2.44 22.35 -22.59
N TYR A 565 -2.23 21.03 -22.70
CA TYR A 565 -3.30 20.04 -22.56
C TYR A 565 -3.67 19.82 -21.09
N LEU A 566 -2.68 19.80 -20.20
CA LEU A 566 -2.93 19.72 -18.75
C LEU A 566 -3.72 20.93 -18.27
N ASN A 567 -3.38 22.13 -18.74
CA ASN A 567 -4.14 23.33 -18.45
C ASN A 567 -5.60 23.23 -18.96
N ALA A 568 -5.80 22.69 -20.18
CA ALA A 568 -7.15 22.48 -20.72
C ALA A 568 -7.99 21.52 -19.87
N LEU A 569 -7.39 20.46 -19.35
CA LEU A 569 -8.05 19.56 -18.40
C LEU A 569 -8.43 20.29 -17.12
N LEU A 570 -7.46 20.96 -16.49
CA LEU A 570 -7.62 21.53 -15.15
C LEU A 570 -8.61 22.70 -15.13
N VAL A 571 -8.58 23.56 -16.14
CA VAL A 571 -9.57 24.64 -16.30
C VAL A 571 -10.98 24.07 -16.39
N GLN A 572 -11.17 23.00 -17.16
CA GLN A 572 -12.50 22.38 -17.31
C GLN A 572 -12.94 21.67 -16.03
N ILE A 573 -12.05 20.97 -15.34
CA ILE A 573 -12.36 20.39 -14.02
C ILE A 573 -12.80 21.48 -13.04
N ASN A 574 -12.13 22.63 -13.05
CA ASN A 574 -12.44 23.74 -12.16
C ASN A 574 -13.79 24.40 -12.47
N SER A 575 -14.26 24.28 -13.71
CA SER A 575 -15.54 24.83 -14.18
C SER A 575 -16.63 23.76 -14.33
N LEU A 576 -16.46 22.56 -13.76
CA LEU A 576 -17.48 21.51 -13.86
C LEU A 576 -18.75 21.90 -13.09
N PRO A 577 -19.95 21.70 -13.67
CA PRO A 577 -21.19 21.78 -12.92
C PRO A 577 -21.21 20.79 -11.75
N GLU A 578 -21.83 21.16 -10.63
CA GLU A 578 -21.83 20.35 -9.40
C GLU A 578 -22.49 18.96 -9.61
N GLU A 579 -23.49 18.87 -10.49
CA GLU A 579 -24.13 17.61 -10.84
C GLU A 579 -23.19 16.66 -11.59
N ASP A 580 -22.45 17.17 -12.58
CA ASP A 580 -21.46 16.40 -13.34
C ASP A 580 -20.29 15.97 -12.45
N GLU A 581 -19.83 16.87 -11.57
CA GLU A 581 -18.80 16.57 -10.57
C GLU A 581 -19.22 15.36 -9.72
N LYS A 582 -20.42 15.41 -9.13
CA LYS A 582 -20.96 14.33 -8.29
C LYS A 582 -21.13 13.04 -9.09
N LEU A 583 -21.61 13.12 -10.33
CA LEU A 583 -21.80 11.96 -11.19
C LEU A 583 -20.49 11.22 -11.45
N ILE A 584 -19.42 11.92 -11.86
CA ILE A 584 -18.13 11.28 -12.15
C ILE A 584 -17.45 10.78 -10.86
N LEU A 585 -17.52 11.55 -9.77
CA LEU A 585 -16.99 11.11 -8.47
C LEU A 585 -17.69 9.86 -7.93
N GLY A 586 -19.00 9.74 -8.22
CA GLY A 586 -19.87 8.63 -7.86
C GLY A 586 -19.66 7.35 -8.65
N LYS A 587 -18.96 7.37 -9.80
CA LYS A 587 -18.63 6.16 -10.57
C LYS A 587 -17.65 5.27 -9.80
N LEU A 588 -18.16 4.19 -9.18
CA LEU A 588 -17.40 3.23 -8.38
C LEU A 588 -17.34 1.86 -9.08
N GLY A 589 -16.38 1.03 -8.69
CA GLY A 589 -16.27 -0.37 -9.14
C GLY A 589 -15.16 -0.63 -10.16
N SER A 590 -15.11 -1.86 -10.66
CA SER A 590 -14.11 -2.29 -11.65
C SER A 590 -14.32 -1.57 -12.97
N GLY A 591 -13.33 -0.79 -13.42
CA GLY A 591 -13.39 -0.01 -14.66
C GLY A 591 -13.58 1.50 -14.46
N SER A 592 -13.87 1.97 -13.24
CA SER A 592 -14.02 3.41 -12.95
C SER A 592 -12.76 4.22 -13.27
N GLU A 593 -11.59 3.62 -13.04
CA GLU A 593 -10.28 4.21 -13.36
C GLU A 593 -10.10 4.48 -14.85
N VAL A 594 -10.62 3.60 -15.72
CA VAL A 594 -10.59 3.78 -17.18
C VAL A 594 -11.63 4.82 -17.59
N ALA A 595 -12.81 4.83 -16.97
CA ALA A 595 -13.81 5.86 -17.23
C ALA A 595 -13.30 7.27 -16.90
N TRP A 596 -12.56 7.44 -15.80
CA TRP A 596 -11.93 8.71 -15.44
C TRP A 596 -10.84 9.12 -16.44
N LEU A 597 -10.04 8.16 -16.92
CA LEU A 597 -9.08 8.43 -17.99
C LEU A 597 -9.78 8.92 -19.26
N ARG A 598 -10.85 8.25 -19.69
CA ARG A 598 -11.62 8.67 -20.89
C ARG A 598 -12.27 10.02 -20.70
N PHE A 599 -12.82 10.29 -19.52
CA PHE A 599 -13.32 11.61 -19.16
C PHE A 599 -12.22 12.68 -19.29
N PHE A 600 -11.03 12.45 -18.75
CA PHE A 600 -9.92 13.40 -18.87
C PHE A 600 -9.47 13.61 -20.31
N GLN A 601 -9.34 12.53 -21.09
CA GLN A 601 -8.99 12.61 -22.50
C GLN A 601 -10.04 13.37 -23.30
N ASN A 602 -11.32 13.18 -22.99
CA ASN A 602 -12.42 13.90 -23.62
C ASN A 602 -12.37 15.40 -23.33
N LEU A 603 -12.14 15.81 -22.08
CA LEU A 603 -11.97 17.23 -21.73
C LEU A 603 -10.80 17.86 -22.51
N VAL A 604 -9.66 17.18 -22.61
CA VAL A 604 -8.54 17.67 -23.42
C VAL A 604 -8.93 17.78 -24.89
N ASN A 605 -9.54 16.74 -25.46
CA ASN A 605 -9.93 16.68 -26.87
C ASN A 605 -10.95 17.77 -27.25
N GLN A 606 -11.88 18.15 -26.36
CA GLN A 606 -12.83 19.24 -26.60
C GLN A 606 -12.13 20.57 -26.92
N LYS A 607 -10.95 20.83 -26.33
CA LYS A 607 -10.14 22.02 -26.64
C LYS A 607 -9.09 21.76 -27.72
N TYR A 608 -8.58 20.54 -27.82
CA TYR A 608 -7.54 20.14 -28.77
C TYR A 608 -7.99 18.92 -29.57
N SER A 609 -8.82 19.14 -30.60
CA SER A 609 -9.44 18.07 -31.39
C SER A 609 -8.45 17.11 -32.06
N LYS A 610 -7.23 17.58 -32.37
CA LYS A 610 -6.15 16.72 -32.92
C LYS A 610 -5.66 15.65 -31.94
N TYR A 611 -5.83 15.87 -30.64
CA TYR A 611 -5.53 14.84 -29.64
C TYR A 611 -6.70 13.87 -29.56
N GLU A 612 -6.66 12.82 -30.37
CA GLU A 612 -7.75 11.87 -30.52
C GLU A 612 -7.22 10.42 -30.49
N PRO A 613 -6.88 9.90 -29.29
CA PRO A 613 -6.41 8.53 -29.16
C PRO A 613 -7.51 7.53 -29.53
N LEU A 614 -7.14 6.39 -30.13
CA LEU A 614 -8.09 5.38 -30.65
C LEU A 614 -9.11 4.94 -29.61
N GLU A 615 -8.69 4.77 -28.35
CA GLU A 615 -9.60 4.32 -27.32
C GLU A 615 -10.54 5.42 -26.80
N LEU A 616 -10.26 6.70 -27.08
CA LEU A 616 -11.22 7.78 -26.88
C LEU A 616 -12.26 7.77 -28.01
N ILE A 617 -11.86 7.49 -29.26
CA ILE A 617 -12.78 7.34 -30.39
C ILE A 617 -13.79 6.24 -30.09
N ASP A 618 -13.32 5.02 -29.77
CA ASP A 618 -14.18 3.89 -29.42
C ASP A 618 -15.11 4.23 -28.24
N TRP A 619 -14.60 4.93 -27.22
CA TRP A 619 -15.40 5.34 -26.07
C TRP A 619 -16.51 6.34 -26.43
N LYS A 620 -16.25 7.29 -27.33
CA LYS A 620 -17.26 8.24 -27.83
C LYS A 620 -18.30 7.54 -28.70
N GLU A 621 -17.88 6.68 -29.61
CA GLU A 621 -18.77 5.93 -30.50
C GLU A 621 -19.75 5.05 -29.70
N ARG A 622 -19.26 4.39 -28.65
CA ARG A 622 -20.10 3.59 -27.74
C ARG A 622 -21.15 4.40 -26.98
N GLN A 623 -21.00 5.72 -26.91
CA GLN A 623 -21.96 6.64 -26.29
C GLN A 623 -22.82 7.40 -27.31
N ASP A 624 -22.55 7.24 -28.60
CA ASP A 624 -23.32 7.87 -29.66
C ASP A 624 -24.68 7.19 -29.81
N GLN A 625 -25.74 7.88 -29.38
CA GLN A 625 -27.11 7.38 -29.41
C GLN A 625 -27.59 7.06 -30.84
N GLN A 626 -27.19 7.84 -31.85
CA GLN A 626 -27.58 7.56 -33.23
C GLN A 626 -26.94 6.27 -33.73
N LEU A 627 -25.66 6.06 -33.38
CA LEU A 627 -24.95 4.83 -33.68
C LEU A 627 -25.59 3.62 -32.98
N GLN A 628 -25.97 3.78 -31.70
CA GLN A 628 -26.65 2.74 -30.93
C GLN A 628 -28.01 2.38 -31.54
N ASP A 629 -28.81 3.38 -31.93
CA ASP A 629 -30.13 3.17 -32.51
C ASP A 629 -30.03 2.49 -33.88
N LYS A 630 -29.06 2.91 -34.72
CA LYS A 630 -28.78 2.27 -36.02
C LYS A 630 -28.36 0.81 -35.83
N GLY A 631 -27.40 0.55 -34.94
CA GLY A 631 -26.91 -0.80 -34.66
C GLY A 631 -28.00 -1.72 -34.10
N ARG A 632 -28.82 -1.21 -33.18
CA ARG A 632 -29.98 -1.94 -32.62
C ARG A 632 -31.02 -2.27 -33.69
N LYS A 633 -31.30 -1.34 -34.60
CA LYS A 633 -32.22 -1.56 -35.73
C LYS A 633 -31.70 -2.69 -36.62
N LEU A 634 -30.45 -2.59 -37.09
CA LEU A 634 -29.81 -3.62 -37.92
C LEU A 634 -29.81 -4.98 -37.21
N GLY A 635 -29.39 -5.03 -35.95
CA GLY A 635 -29.39 -6.25 -35.15
C GLY A 635 -30.77 -6.90 -35.02
N THR A 636 -31.81 -6.08 -34.81
CA THR A 636 -33.20 -6.55 -34.74
C THR A 636 -33.68 -7.08 -36.10
N ASP A 637 -33.30 -6.44 -37.19
CA ASP A 637 -33.66 -6.87 -38.55
C ASP A 637 -32.97 -8.20 -38.91
N ILE A 638 -31.72 -8.40 -38.49
CA ILE A 638 -31.00 -9.68 -38.61
C ILE A 638 -31.70 -10.78 -37.79
N GLU A 639 -32.09 -10.51 -36.54
CA GLU A 639 -32.81 -11.49 -35.71
C GLU A 639 -34.16 -11.89 -36.34
N LYS A 640 -34.90 -10.92 -36.91
CA LYS A 640 -36.15 -11.17 -37.63
C LYS A 640 -35.91 -12.00 -38.89
N TYR A 641 -34.87 -11.68 -39.66
CA TYR A 641 -34.48 -12.45 -40.84
C TYR A 641 -34.14 -13.90 -40.47
N LEU A 642 -33.27 -14.10 -39.47
CA LEU A 642 -32.92 -15.43 -38.97
C LEU A 642 -34.15 -16.23 -38.57
N LYS A 643 -35.02 -15.65 -37.75
CA LYS A 643 -36.26 -16.30 -37.31
C LYS A 643 -37.12 -16.74 -38.49
N LYS A 644 -37.43 -15.81 -39.38
CA LYS A 644 -38.31 -16.04 -40.53
C LYS A 644 -37.73 -17.10 -41.44
N THR A 645 -36.46 -16.97 -41.82
CA THR A 645 -35.78 -17.84 -42.77
C THR A 645 -35.58 -19.25 -42.20
N VAL A 646 -35.11 -19.38 -40.96
CA VAL A 646 -34.90 -20.69 -40.33
C VAL A 646 -36.22 -21.46 -40.16
N ILE A 647 -37.28 -20.82 -39.66
CA ILE A 647 -38.58 -21.48 -39.50
C ILE A 647 -39.17 -21.86 -40.86
N ASN A 648 -39.05 -20.99 -41.88
CA ASN A 648 -39.56 -21.30 -43.22
C ASN A 648 -38.86 -22.53 -43.82
N ILE A 649 -37.53 -22.60 -43.74
CA ILE A 649 -36.76 -23.75 -44.24
C ILE A 649 -37.13 -25.02 -43.46
N LEU A 650 -37.26 -24.94 -42.13
CA LEU A 650 -37.69 -26.10 -41.33
C LEU A 650 -39.08 -26.60 -41.75
N LYS A 651 -40.04 -25.70 -41.98
CA LYS A 651 -41.38 -26.06 -42.48
C LYS A 651 -41.33 -26.67 -43.89
N GLN A 652 -40.47 -26.17 -44.77
CA GLN A 652 -40.28 -26.76 -46.10
C GLN A 652 -39.63 -28.16 -46.03
N LEU A 653 -38.73 -28.38 -45.07
CA LEU A 653 -38.06 -29.67 -44.88
C LEU A 653 -38.94 -30.74 -44.23
N PHE A 654 -39.84 -30.35 -43.33
CA PHE A 654 -40.52 -31.28 -42.41
C PHE A 654 -42.04 -31.13 -42.33
N GLY A 655 -42.62 -30.19 -43.07
CA GLY A 655 -44.06 -29.93 -43.07
C GLY A 655 -44.57 -29.53 -41.69
N GLU A 656 -45.65 -30.15 -41.24
CA GLU A 656 -46.27 -29.88 -39.92
C GLU A 656 -45.40 -30.35 -38.74
N ASN A 657 -44.46 -31.28 -38.95
CA ASN A 657 -43.65 -31.90 -37.89
C ASN A 657 -42.30 -31.19 -37.65
N TRP A 658 -42.12 -29.99 -38.18
CA TRP A 658 -40.83 -29.27 -38.15
C TRP A 658 -40.36 -28.91 -36.74
N ASP A 659 -41.30 -28.71 -35.82
CA ASP A 659 -41.08 -28.40 -34.41
C ASP A 659 -40.56 -29.63 -33.65
N ILE A 660 -41.12 -30.82 -33.93
CA ILE A 660 -40.66 -32.11 -33.37
C ILE A 660 -39.18 -32.35 -33.69
N GLU A 661 -38.74 -32.02 -34.91
CA GLU A 661 -37.35 -32.17 -35.38
C GLU A 661 -36.35 -31.28 -34.62
N ILE A 662 -36.83 -30.23 -33.97
CA ILE A 662 -36.07 -29.36 -33.07
C ILE A 662 -36.55 -29.44 -31.62
N GLY A 663 -37.24 -30.52 -31.23
CA GLY A 663 -37.97 -30.63 -29.96
C GLY A 663 -37.15 -30.35 -28.69
N ALA A 664 -35.83 -30.59 -28.70
CA ALA A 664 -34.96 -30.18 -27.60
C ALA A 664 -34.89 -28.65 -27.43
N ILE A 665 -34.76 -27.92 -28.55
CA ILE A 665 -34.75 -26.45 -28.59
C ILE A 665 -36.13 -25.90 -28.28
N GLN A 666 -37.19 -26.51 -28.82
CA GLN A 666 -38.58 -26.12 -28.54
C GLN A 666 -38.86 -26.14 -27.03
N ARG A 667 -38.54 -27.23 -26.31
CA ARG A 667 -38.74 -27.32 -24.86
C ARG A 667 -37.99 -26.24 -24.08
N GLU A 668 -36.76 -25.91 -24.50
CA GLU A 668 -36.00 -24.82 -23.87
C GLU A 668 -36.64 -23.45 -24.14
N CYS A 669 -37.16 -23.20 -25.35
CA CYS A 669 -37.85 -21.98 -25.71
C CYS A 669 -39.21 -21.83 -24.99
N GLU A 670 -39.97 -22.92 -24.84
CA GLU A 670 -41.22 -22.95 -24.08
C GLU A 670 -40.97 -22.63 -22.60
N LYS A 671 -39.89 -23.17 -22.01
CA LYS A 671 -39.46 -22.82 -20.66
C LYS A 671 -39.16 -21.33 -20.55
N ARG A 672 -38.37 -20.76 -21.48
CA ARG A 672 -38.05 -19.33 -21.53
C ARG A 672 -39.31 -18.47 -21.66
N ALA A 673 -40.27 -18.87 -22.50
CA ALA A 673 -41.53 -18.16 -22.68
C ALA A 673 -42.37 -18.15 -21.39
N ALA A 674 -42.39 -19.28 -20.65
CA ALA A 674 -43.06 -19.36 -19.36
C ALA A 674 -42.40 -18.46 -18.29
N GLU A 675 -41.07 -18.44 -18.24
CA GLU A 675 -40.29 -17.58 -17.32
C GLU A 675 -40.53 -16.09 -17.62
N GLU A 676 -40.52 -15.67 -18.89
CA GLU A 676 -40.79 -14.27 -19.26
C GLU A 676 -42.24 -13.87 -18.96
N LYS A 677 -43.21 -14.77 -19.19
CA LYS A 677 -44.61 -14.57 -18.82
C LYS A 677 -44.79 -14.35 -17.32
N GLU A 678 -44.09 -15.13 -16.50
CA GLU A 678 -44.07 -14.96 -15.04
C GLU A 678 -43.47 -13.62 -14.63
N LYS A 679 -42.37 -13.21 -15.28
CA LYS A 679 -41.70 -11.95 -15.03
C LYS A 679 -42.58 -10.74 -15.36
N LEU A 680 -43.20 -10.70 -16.55
CA LEU A 680 -44.11 -9.62 -16.95
C LEU A 680 -45.29 -9.46 -15.98
N TYR A 681 -45.83 -10.58 -15.47
CA TYR A 681 -46.88 -10.56 -14.45
C TYR A 681 -46.38 -9.93 -13.14
N LYS A 682 -45.19 -10.32 -12.66
CA LYS A 682 -44.56 -9.75 -11.46
C LYS A 682 -44.21 -8.26 -11.60
N GLU A 683 -43.94 -7.81 -12.82
CA GLU A 683 -43.68 -6.40 -13.16
C GLU A 683 -44.97 -5.58 -13.38
N GLY A 684 -46.16 -6.18 -13.23
CA GLY A 684 -47.44 -5.49 -13.32
C GLY A 684 -47.96 -5.27 -14.75
N LEU A 685 -47.34 -5.90 -15.76
CA LEU A 685 -47.70 -5.79 -17.18
C LEU A 685 -48.79 -6.78 -17.62
N GLY A 686 -49.36 -7.52 -16.65
CA GLY A 686 -50.43 -8.48 -16.87
C GLY A 686 -49.97 -9.82 -17.46
N ARG A 687 -50.93 -10.74 -17.64
CA ARG A 687 -50.66 -12.07 -18.22
C ARG A 687 -50.69 -11.99 -19.74
N GLN A 688 -49.52 -12.04 -20.36
CA GLN A 688 -49.38 -12.05 -21.82
C GLN A 688 -49.05 -13.45 -22.34
N GLU A 689 -49.53 -13.78 -23.54
CA GLU A 689 -49.14 -15.01 -24.23
C GLU A 689 -47.91 -14.74 -25.08
N ILE A 690 -46.86 -15.54 -24.88
CA ILE A 690 -45.57 -15.39 -25.56
C ILE A 690 -45.38 -16.64 -26.43
N PRO A 691 -45.41 -16.52 -27.77
CA PRO A 691 -45.11 -17.64 -28.66
C PRO A 691 -43.70 -18.17 -28.37
N TRP A 692 -43.54 -19.48 -28.18
CA TRP A 692 -42.23 -20.06 -27.88
C TRP A 692 -41.21 -19.79 -29.01
N THR A 693 -41.68 -19.66 -30.25
CA THR A 693 -40.85 -19.29 -31.41
C THR A 693 -40.26 -17.88 -31.30
N ASP A 694 -40.72 -17.05 -30.37
CA ASP A 694 -40.17 -15.71 -30.14
C ASP A 694 -38.97 -15.77 -29.17
N GLN A 695 -38.70 -16.94 -28.59
CA GLN A 695 -37.67 -17.15 -27.58
C GLN A 695 -36.40 -17.84 -28.10
N PHE A 696 -36.25 -17.98 -29.42
CA PHE A 696 -35.00 -18.48 -30.01
C PHE A 696 -33.83 -17.53 -29.70
N PHE A 697 -32.70 -18.08 -29.28
CA PHE A 697 -31.43 -17.35 -29.21
C PHE A 697 -30.60 -17.55 -30.48
N VAL A 698 -29.63 -16.67 -30.71
CA VAL A 698 -28.69 -16.80 -31.85
C VAL A 698 -27.97 -18.15 -31.84
N THR A 699 -27.68 -18.69 -30.65
CA THR A 699 -27.10 -20.02 -30.49
C THR A 699 -28.03 -21.14 -30.93
N ASP A 700 -29.35 -20.96 -30.82
CA ASP A 700 -30.33 -21.96 -31.25
C ASP A 700 -30.43 -21.98 -32.77
N TYR A 701 -30.49 -20.80 -33.43
CA TYR A 701 -30.41 -20.71 -34.88
C TYR A 701 -29.15 -21.39 -35.42
N LYS A 702 -27.99 -21.13 -34.79
CA LYS A 702 -26.72 -21.75 -35.17
C LYS A 702 -26.80 -23.29 -35.09
N LYS A 703 -27.31 -23.85 -33.98
CA LYS A 703 -27.46 -25.31 -33.83
C LYS A 703 -28.37 -25.91 -34.92
N ILE A 704 -29.47 -25.24 -35.24
CA ILE A 704 -30.42 -25.70 -36.28
C ILE A 704 -29.76 -25.68 -37.66
N ILE A 705 -29.15 -24.56 -38.01
CA ILE A 705 -28.43 -24.35 -39.28
C ILE A 705 -27.32 -25.40 -39.42
N GLU A 706 -26.55 -25.64 -38.36
CA GLU A 706 -25.52 -26.68 -38.36
C GLU A 706 -26.11 -28.08 -38.51
N LYS A 707 -27.19 -28.41 -37.81
CA LYS A 707 -27.80 -29.75 -37.85
C LYS A 707 -28.33 -30.11 -39.25
N TYR A 708 -28.93 -29.15 -39.95
CA TYR A 708 -29.58 -29.38 -41.25
C TYR A 708 -28.88 -28.73 -42.44
N TRP A 709 -27.59 -28.41 -42.28
CA TRP A 709 -26.77 -27.60 -43.20
C TRP A 709 -27.03 -27.81 -44.70
N THR A 710 -26.95 -29.04 -45.21
CA THR A 710 -27.11 -29.37 -46.64
C THR A 710 -28.41 -30.14 -46.93
N ARG A 711 -29.35 -30.21 -45.98
CA ARG A 711 -30.57 -31.02 -46.13
C ARG A 711 -31.53 -30.37 -47.13
N LYS A 712 -32.13 -31.19 -48.00
CA LYS A 712 -33.13 -30.79 -49.00
C LYS A 712 -34.41 -31.64 -48.83
N PRO A 713 -35.60 -31.10 -49.11
CA PRO A 713 -36.85 -31.88 -49.09
C PRO A 713 -36.94 -32.79 -50.32
N ASP A 714 -37.73 -33.86 -50.26
CA ASP A 714 -37.95 -34.80 -51.36
C ASP A 714 -39.46 -34.95 -51.65
N PRO A 715 -39.95 -34.56 -52.84
CA PRO A 715 -39.22 -33.96 -53.96
C PRO A 715 -38.76 -32.52 -53.66
N THR A 716 -37.59 -32.11 -54.17
CA THR A 716 -37.03 -30.77 -53.94
C THR A 716 -37.71 -29.73 -54.84
N PRO A 717 -38.36 -28.67 -54.30
CA PRO A 717 -38.86 -27.56 -55.10
C PRO A 717 -37.74 -26.85 -55.85
N SER A 718 -38.01 -26.36 -57.06
CA SER A 718 -37.01 -25.70 -57.93
C SER A 718 -36.47 -24.38 -57.35
N ASP A 719 -37.19 -23.75 -56.43
CA ASP A 719 -36.84 -22.51 -55.75
C ASP A 719 -36.30 -22.71 -54.32
N PHE A 720 -36.16 -23.97 -53.86
CA PHE A 720 -35.64 -24.28 -52.53
C PHE A 720 -34.16 -23.94 -52.42
N LYS A 721 -33.79 -23.18 -51.38
CA LYS A 721 -32.40 -22.93 -51.00
C LYS A 721 -32.11 -23.55 -49.64
N SER A 722 -31.05 -24.36 -49.55
CA SER A 722 -30.62 -25.00 -48.30
C SER A 722 -29.92 -24.00 -47.37
N PHE A 723 -29.74 -24.41 -46.10
CA PHE A 723 -29.10 -23.57 -45.10
C PHE A 723 -27.68 -23.14 -45.48
N ASP A 724 -26.91 -24.01 -46.16
CA ASP A 724 -25.58 -23.70 -46.65
C ASP A 724 -25.59 -22.68 -47.79
N GLU A 725 -26.58 -22.72 -48.68
CA GLU A 725 -26.73 -21.75 -49.77
C GLU A 725 -27.10 -20.34 -49.25
N ILE A 726 -27.82 -20.27 -48.12
CA ILE A 726 -28.29 -19.00 -47.55
C ILE A 726 -27.31 -18.40 -46.53
N PHE A 727 -26.72 -19.23 -45.66
CA PHE A 727 -25.96 -18.73 -44.51
C PHE A 727 -24.44 -18.86 -44.65
N SER A 728 -23.94 -19.28 -45.81
CA SER A 728 -22.50 -19.22 -46.12
C SER A 728 -22.07 -17.80 -46.47
N ILE A 729 -21.72 -17.01 -45.46
CA ILE A 729 -21.33 -15.60 -45.60
C ILE A 729 -19.84 -15.45 -45.27
N ASP A 730 -19.07 -14.87 -46.19
CA ASP A 730 -17.65 -14.57 -45.98
C ASP A 730 -17.46 -13.24 -45.27
N ALA A 731 -17.53 -13.28 -43.95
CA ALA A 731 -17.32 -12.11 -43.10
C ALA A 731 -15.82 -11.80 -42.84
N GLY A 732 -14.90 -12.24 -43.70
CA GLY A 732 -13.47 -11.96 -43.58
C GLY A 732 -12.73 -12.78 -42.53
N PHE A 733 -13.32 -13.91 -42.09
CA PHE A 733 -12.72 -14.82 -41.09
C PHE A 733 -12.28 -16.17 -41.66
N GLY A 734 -12.19 -16.29 -42.99
CA GLY A 734 -11.98 -17.52 -43.74
C GLY A 734 -13.29 -18.11 -44.28
N PHE A 735 -13.22 -18.94 -45.33
CA PHE A 735 -14.39 -19.51 -46.02
C PHE A 735 -14.23 -20.98 -46.43
N ASN A 736 -13.23 -21.68 -45.90
CA ASN A 736 -12.83 -23.02 -46.34
C ASN A 736 -13.57 -24.13 -45.61
N SER A 737 -14.14 -23.86 -44.44
CA SER A 737 -14.88 -24.83 -43.65
C SER A 737 -16.30 -24.37 -43.32
N LYS A 738 -17.19 -25.32 -43.02
CA LYS A 738 -18.54 -25.03 -42.51
C LYS A 738 -18.51 -24.11 -41.29
N ALA A 739 -17.58 -24.32 -40.35
CA ALA A 739 -17.45 -23.52 -39.15
C ALA A 739 -17.06 -22.07 -39.44
N GLU A 740 -16.23 -21.85 -40.46
CA GLU A 740 -15.83 -20.52 -40.94
C GLU A 740 -17.00 -19.81 -41.64
N LYS A 741 -17.72 -20.52 -42.53
CA LYS A 741 -18.88 -20.00 -43.28
C LYS A 741 -20.03 -19.49 -42.40
N ILE A 742 -20.16 -19.99 -41.18
CA ILE A 742 -21.18 -19.57 -40.20
C ILE A 742 -20.59 -18.81 -39.00
N LYS A 743 -19.30 -18.47 -39.02
CA LYS A 743 -18.62 -17.82 -37.90
C LYS A 743 -19.23 -16.46 -37.58
N TRP A 744 -19.77 -15.78 -38.60
CA TRP A 744 -20.48 -14.52 -38.47
C TRP A 744 -21.64 -14.58 -37.45
N LEU A 745 -22.35 -15.72 -37.30
CA LEU A 745 -23.41 -15.88 -36.28
C LEU A 745 -22.86 -15.76 -34.86
N SER A 746 -21.63 -16.22 -34.63
CA SER A 746 -20.99 -16.15 -33.31
C SER A 746 -20.50 -14.74 -33.00
N VAL A 747 -20.00 -14.04 -34.02
CA VAL A 747 -19.61 -12.62 -33.94
C VAL A 747 -20.83 -11.73 -33.73
N PHE A 748 -21.91 -11.96 -34.49
CA PHE A 748 -23.20 -11.31 -34.32
C PHE A 748 -23.72 -11.47 -32.88
N ASN A 749 -23.73 -12.70 -32.35
CA ASN A 749 -24.15 -12.95 -30.97
C ASN A 749 -23.30 -12.17 -29.94
N SER A 750 -21.99 -12.03 -30.20
CA SER A 750 -21.10 -11.24 -29.33
C SER A 750 -21.48 -9.76 -29.32
N HIS A 751 -21.68 -9.15 -30.49
CA HIS A 751 -22.11 -7.75 -30.60
C HIS A 751 -23.51 -7.55 -29.99
N ARG A 752 -24.42 -8.51 -30.22
CA ARG A 752 -25.80 -8.51 -29.68
C ARG A 752 -25.85 -8.40 -28.17
N ASN A 753 -24.90 -9.02 -27.48
CA ASN A 753 -24.81 -8.92 -26.04
C ASN A 753 -24.47 -7.51 -25.54
N ASN A 754 -23.93 -6.62 -26.38
CA ASN A 754 -23.60 -5.24 -25.99
C ASN A 754 -24.84 -4.33 -25.89
N TRP A 755 -25.95 -4.63 -26.59
CA TRP A 755 -27.20 -3.84 -26.52
C TRP A 755 -28.39 -4.58 -25.90
N ALA A 756 -28.41 -5.92 -25.95
CA ALA A 756 -29.61 -6.70 -25.62
C ALA A 756 -29.79 -7.01 -24.12
N HIS A 757 -28.75 -6.98 -23.30
CA HIS A 757 -28.86 -7.25 -21.86
C HIS A 757 -28.97 -5.95 -21.05
N ALA A 758 -29.93 -5.90 -20.12
CA ALA A 758 -30.15 -4.73 -19.26
C ALA A 758 -28.92 -4.32 -18.44
N GLY A 759 -28.02 -5.27 -18.12
CA GLY A 759 -26.76 -5.04 -17.41
C GLY A 759 -25.56 -4.68 -18.29
N THR A 760 -25.71 -4.64 -19.62
CA THR A 760 -24.63 -4.29 -20.58
C THR A 760 -24.89 -2.98 -21.34
N LYS A 761 -25.98 -2.27 -21.04
CA LYS A 761 -26.37 -1.00 -21.67
C LYS A 761 -25.27 0.07 -21.68
N GLU A 762 -24.25 -0.03 -20.83
CA GLU A 762 -23.10 0.89 -20.78
C GLU A 762 -21.98 0.57 -21.80
N LYS A 763 -22.02 -0.57 -22.51
CA LYS A 763 -20.95 -0.96 -23.44
C LYS A 763 -21.16 -0.44 -24.87
N GLY A 764 -22.40 -0.39 -25.34
CA GLY A 764 -22.74 0.07 -26.69
C GLY A 764 -22.03 -0.67 -27.84
N LEU A 765 -22.31 -0.26 -29.07
CA LEU A 765 -21.63 -0.66 -30.29
C LEU A 765 -20.74 0.49 -30.79
N ASN A 766 -19.58 0.15 -31.33
CA ASN A 766 -18.74 1.10 -32.06
C ASN A 766 -19.03 1.05 -33.58
N ARG A 767 -18.36 1.90 -34.37
CA ARG A 767 -18.67 2.04 -35.80
C ARG A 767 -18.36 0.79 -36.60
N ASP A 768 -17.26 0.10 -36.31
CA ASP A 768 -16.87 -1.13 -37.00
C ASP A 768 -17.89 -2.25 -36.72
N GLU A 769 -18.36 -2.35 -35.48
CA GLU A 769 -19.41 -3.31 -35.09
C GLU A 769 -20.73 -3.02 -35.82
N VAL A 770 -21.13 -1.75 -35.95
CA VAL A 770 -22.33 -1.37 -36.73
C VAL A 770 -22.12 -1.62 -38.23
N SER A 771 -20.92 -1.40 -38.75
CA SER A 771 -20.57 -1.68 -40.14
C SER A 771 -20.69 -3.18 -40.45
N PHE A 772 -20.20 -4.04 -39.56
CA PHE A 772 -20.36 -5.49 -39.66
C PHE A 772 -21.84 -5.92 -39.73
N LEU A 773 -22.71 -5.30 -38.92
CA LEU A 773 -24.15 -5.56 -38.98
C LEU A 773 -24.80 -5.10 -40.29
N GLN A 774 -24.18 -4.16 -40.99
CA GLN A 774 -24.72 -3.57 -42.22
C GLN A 774 -24.34 -4.39 -43.47
N THR A 775 -23.14 -4.99 -43.52
CA THR A 775 -22.61 -5.59 -44.76
C THR A 775 -22.92 -7.08 -44.91
N GLU A 776 -23.01 -7.83 -43.82
CA GLU A 776 -22.89 -9.30 -43.89
C GLU A 776 -24.21 -10.10 -43.93
N PRO A 777 -25.28 -9.79 -43.16
CA PRO A 777 -26.37 -10.77 -43.00
C PRO A 777 -27.65 -10.53 -43.81
N VAL A 778 -27.77 -9.41 -44.55
CA VAL A 778 -29.05 -8.93 -45.11
C VAL A 778 -28.98 -8.54 -46.60
N ASN A 779 -27.83 -8.69 -47.27
CA ASN A 779 -27.74 -8.53 -48.73
C ASN A 779 -27.83 -9.86 -49.47
#